data_AF-A0A3N4MIG4-F1
#
_entry.id   AF-A0A3N4MIG4-F1
#
_cell.length_a   1.000
_cell.length_b   1.000
_cell.length_c   1.000
_cell.angle_alpha   90.00
_cell.angle_beta   90.00
_cell.angle_gamma   90.00
#
_symmetry.space_group_name_H-M   'P 1'
#
loop_
_entity.id
_entity.type
_entity.pdbx_description
1 polymer ?
#
loop_
_entity_poly.entity_id
_entity_poly.type
_entity_poly.pdbx_seq_one_letter_code
_entity_poly.pdbx_strand_id
1 'polypeptide(L)'
;MTKMKIPKLLICLLIVSQELLASETAPAKILVKLEALATSNDDTLSIQYYDPFNYNMFPGPTGRTEYYDLPAKRDIEISATSAIVVVINQKKGNQTRHMFLLPGNNITLQLNQNKIDVSGDGSQTYDFLYKDLYPKFNQLHPPGTAGSAAPTDLKDFTAWNTYLDKKSEILHHTLTEYSTLYPSPIWNIIKATFLSSIENTRQGKFYLICVDKKKYRLDQSDIRNLYDSLIHNNNLKWLLSQTEEMPIPEQYYRFLVLKQHVLYDVNDPENMRIFANPKNKYLNYFQLIEANTQGRFKDQLLTYLLLSRVAKGGNTPLANELAESVYPKLDHDGYKQVIKQGLSAYALAASNSGEFWDFLILDKDGNRVSDFKNKVIILHLNKRGNINQNIFFQSAYKKFSNNPNILFAIVSGENEKASTKQQKTIIEHPNNKVHRWYAPHSNDYLDFNLLNLGPDNVQTLVLCPTVNYHISIYHPYIRKKLRISDTDSARLDYIEKQVTKTDGPFVYYSGDTCFVHNIRNTTPFTDTIYDKHVSEQNVYTDSQGSHFKVSIMGKAQPTPSIYPQPEKMLVLSDLEGNYKTLREFLLNHHVIDKNYNWTFGKAHLVIAGDIFDRGTQVTACLWLIYSLEEKAKAAGGFVHFILGNHEVMNLTGKLSYVHKDYFQFATMLGRSYEDLLGLNSVLGQWLRSKNIIEVIGENLVTHGGISPQVNRLKLPIKKINDLHFSYLNKATMNTKDSIILQTIINSKVSPYWYREYYTTGNTFNPKVIDTTLQTYKVSRIITGHTIVPDVISYYGGKVINTDTHHASGDSEGLMIENGLLYRVMLNGNKELLP
;
A
#
# COMPACT_ATOMS: atom_id res chain seq x y z
N MET A 1 -51.26 21.68 12.28
CA MET A 1 -51.32 22.28 13.63
C MET A 1 -51.94 21.25 14.56
N THR A 2 -51.38 20.78 15.66
CA THR A 2 -50.12 21.08 16.35
C THR A 2 -49.98 20.05 17.48
N LYS A 3 -48.73 19.60 17.72
CA LYS A 3 -48.20 18.96 18.96
C LYS A 3 -48.76 17.60 19.39
N MET A 4 -48.05 16.79 20.18
CA MET A 4 -46.66 16.32 20.23
C MET A 4 -46.64 15.22 21.30
N LYS A 5 -45.95 14.11 21.00
CA LYS A 5 -45.58 12.93 21.80
C LYS A 5 -45.73 12.91 23.35
N ILE A 6 -46.28 11.78 23.81
CA ILE A 6 -45.96 10.96 25.01
C ILE A 6 -46.12 9.48 24.53
N PRO A 7 -45.46 8.37 25.00
CA PRO A 7 -44.69 8.11 26.24
C PRO A 7 -43.39 7.26 26.13
N LYS A 8 -42.69 7.12 27.29
CA LYS A 8 -41.93 5.95 27.81
C LYS A 8 -40.73 5.39 27.01
N LEU A 9 -39.52 5.58 27.57
CA LEU A 9 -38.81 4.49 28.27
C LEU A 9 -37.73 5.08 29.21
N LEU A 10 -38.16 5.33 30.44
CA LEU A 10 -37.29 5.37 31.62
C LEU A 10 -36.99 3.90 31.98
N ILE A 11 -35.78 3.63 32.50
CA ILE A 11 -35.34 2.37 33.13
C ILE A 11 -34.95 1.26 32.14
N CYS A 12 -33.66 1.23 31.74
CA CYS A 12 -32.90 -0.01 31.48
C CYS A 12 -31.37 0.13 31.25
N LEU A 13 -30.72 1.26 31.55
CA LEU A 13 -29.25 1.37 31.40
C LEU A 13 -28.55 2.06 32.58
N LEU A 14 -29.07 1.88 33.80
CA LEU A 14 -28.49 2.44 35.02
C LEU A 14 -28.08 1.39 36.07
N ILE A 15 -28.07 0.10 35.73
CA ILE A 15 -27.58 -0.96 36.62
C ILE A 15 -26.86 -2.02 35.79
N VAL A 16 -25.63 -1.74 35.32
CA VAL A 16 -24.47 -2.68 35.22
C VAL A 16 -23.21 -1.84 34.95
N SER A 17 -22.89 -0.89 35.84
CA SER A 17 -21.60 -0.17 35.79
C SER A 17 -20.92 -0.07 37.15
N GLN A 18 -21.26 -0.97 38.09
CA GLN A 18 -20.74 -0.94 39.46
C GLN A 18 -20.03 -2.22 39.93
N GLU A 19 -19.68 -3.17 39.06
CA GLU A 19 -19.01 -4.40 39.51
C GLU A 19 -17.72 -4.76 38.76
N LEU A 20 -17.06 -3.81 38.10
CA LEU A 20 -15.73 -4.09 37.54
C LEU A 20 -14.64 -3.26 38.18
N LEU A 21 -13.69 -4.01 38.73
CA LEU A 21 -12.53 -3.58 39.51
C LEU A 21 -12.90 -3.04 40.90
N ALA A 22 -13.67 -3.85 41.64
CA ALA A 22 -13.49 -3.85 43.09
C ALA A 22 -12.08 -4.40 43.40
N SER A 23 -11.14 -3.51 43.69
CA SER A 23 -10.48 -3.69 45.00
C SER A 23 -11.61 -3.73 46.03
N GLU A 24 -11.50 -4.56 47.06
CA GLU A 24 -12.53 -4.79 48.08
C GLU A 24 -12.94 -3.54 48.90
N THR A 25 -12.65 -2.34 48.40
CA THR A 25 -12.86 -1.03 49.03
C THR A 25 -13.93 -0.24 48.28
N ALA A 26 -14.95 0.20 49.01
CA ALA A 26 -15.96 1.13 48.50
C ALA A 26 -15.28 2.40 47.88
N PRO A 27 -15.85 2.98 46.81
CA PRO A 27 -15.31 4.19 46.20
C PRO A 27 -15.19 5.32 47.23
N ALA A 28 -13.98 5.88 47.37
CA ALA A 28 -13.75 7.04 48.22
C ALA A 28 -14.00 8.34 47.44
N LYS A 29 -14.47 9.37 48.16
CA LYS A 29 -14.80 10.68 47.58
C LYS A 29 -13.53 11.54 47.48
N ILE A 30 -13.33 12.17 46.33
CA ILE A 30 -12.38 13.27 46.14
C ILE A 30 -13.20 14.55 46.14
N LEU A 31 -12.88 15.46 47.06
CA LEU A 31 -13.58 16.74 47.15
C LEU A 31 -12.73 17.83 46.51
N VAL A 32 -13.28 18.47 45.50
CA VAL A 32 -12.69 19.63 44.82
C VAL A 32 -13.53 20.85 45.13
N LYS A 33 -13.04 21.72 46.01
CA LYS A 33 -13.67 23.00 46.32
C LYS A 33 -13.21 24.04 45.32
N LEU A 34 -14.13 24.57 44.53
CA LEU A 34 -13.87 25.63 43.57
C LEU A 34 -14.28 26.98 44.18
N GLU A 35 -13.30 27.83 44.42
CA GLU A 35 -13.48 29.22 44.85
C GLU A 35 -12.95 30.16 43.75
N ALA A 36 -13.77 30.41 42.73
CA ALA A 36 -13.38 31.27 41.63
C ALA A 36 -13.81 32.73 41.87
N LEU A 37 -12.82 33.61 42.05
CA LEU A 37 -13.03 35.05 42.24
C LEU A 37 -12.59 35.77 40.96
N ALA A 38 -13.54 36.08 40.07
CA ALA A 38 -13.25 36.90 38.88
C ALA A 38 -14.34 37.97 38.65
N THR A 39 -13.89 39.14 38.18
CA THR A 39 -14.62 40.42 38.10
C THR A 39 -15.33 40.66 36.75
N SER A 40 -15.42 39.67 35.85
CA SER A 40 -16.13 39.81 34.56
C SER A 40 -16.90 38.55 34.16
N ASN A 41 -18.16 38.71 33.77
CA ASN A 41 -19.18 37.66 33.56
C ASN A 41 -19.00 36.78 32.30
N ASP A 42 -17.86 36.82 31.58
CA ASP A 42 -17.72 36.23 30.23
C ASP A 42 -16.62 35.14 30.11
N ASP A 43 -16.04 34.65 31.21
CA ASP A 43 -15.04 33.56 31.17
C ASP A 43 -15.63 32.21 31.61
N THR A 44 -15.14 31.13 31.00
CA THR A 44 -15.61 29.76 31.25
C THR A 44 -14.45 28.88 31.69
N LEU A 45 -14.68 28.13 32.77
CA LEU A 45 -13.79 27.09 33.27
C LEU A 45 -14.34 25.72 32.88
N SER A 46 -13.50 24.82 32.39
CA SER A 46 -13.85 23.41 32.31
C SER A 46 -12.91 22.57 33.16
N ILE A 47 -13.48 21.67 33.93
CA ILE A 47 -12.76 20.68 34.71
C ILE A 47 -13.07 19.33 34.10
N GLN A 48 -12.05 18.71 33.51
CA GLN A 48 -12.11 17.36 33.00
C GLN A 48 -11.37 16.43 33.95
N TYR A 49 -11.92 15.27 34.27
CA TYR A 49 -11.21 14.26 35.04
C TYR A 49 -11.35 12.89 34.39
N TYR A 50 -10.27 12.11 34.41
CA TYR A 50 -10.25 10.76 33.85
C TYR A 50 -9.36 9.82 34.68
N ASP A 51 -9.66 8.53 34.57
CA ASP A 51 -8.82 7.46 35.12
C ASP A 51 -7.65 7.20 34.15
N PRO A 52 -6.39 7.36 34.59
CA PRO A 52 -5.22 7.21 33.74
C PRO A 52 -4.95 5.74 33.32
N PHE A 53 -5.49 4.75 34.05
CA PHE A 53 -5.33 3.32 33.76
C PHE A 53 -6.33 2.83 32.72
N ASN A 54 -7.51 3.45 32.66
CA ASN A 54 -8.59 3.13 31.72
C ASN A 54 -8.60 3.99 30.45
N TYR A 55 -7.57 4.83 30.28
CA TYR A 55 -7.46 5.76 29.16
C TYR A 55 -7.54 5.03 27.79
N ASN A 56 -8.49 5.46 26.95
CA ASN A 56 -8.79 4.87 25.64
C ASN A 56 -9.29 3.40 25.60
N MET A 57 -9.59 2.74 26.73
CA MET A 57 -10.04 1.33 26.77
C MET A 57 -11.50 1.09 26.36
N PHE A 58 -12.38 2.08 26.53
CA PHE A 58 -13.82 1.92 26.32
C PHE A 58 -14.39 2.87 25.24
N PRO A 59 -15.54 2.54 24.63
CA PRO A 59 -16.25 3.46 23.73
C PRO A 59 -16.86 4.61 24.54
N GLY A 60 -16.49 5.85 24.19
CA GLY A 60 -16.95 7.07 24.85
C GLY A 60 -15.81 7.87 25.48
N PRO A 61 -16.06 9.10 25.94
CA PRO A 61 -15.06 9.89 26.64
C PRO A 61 -14.68 9.16 27.94
N THR A 62 -13.43 8.73 28.07
CA THR A 62 -12.89 8.09 29.29
C THR A 62 -12.74 9.06 30.46
N GLY A 63 -13.29 10.28 30.33
CA GLY A 63 -13.31 11.31 31.35
C GLY A 63 -14.62 12.08 31.33
N ARG A 64 -14.97 12.65 32.47
CA ARG A 64 -16.11 13.55 32.61
C ARG A 64 -15.60 14.98 32.51
N THR A 65 -16.33 15.81 31.79
CA THR A 65 -16.05 17.25 31.68
C THR A 65 -17.22 18.02 32.25
N GLU A 66 -16.91 18.92 33.17
CA GLU A 66 -17.87 19.82 33.79
C GLU A 66 -17.51 21.26 33.41
N TYR A 67 -18.51 22.05 33.00
CA TYR A 67 -18.35 23.43 32.55
C TYR A 67 -18.95 24.40 33.57
N TYR A 68 -18.25 25.50 33.82
CA TYR A 68 -18.60 26.49 34.82
C TYR A 68 -18.42 27.91 34.28
N ASP A 69 -19.48 28.71 34.32
CA ASP A 69 -19.43 30.15 34.07
C ASP A 69 -18.88 30.86 35.33
N LEU A 70 -18.00 31.85 35.14
CA LEU A 70 -17.38 32.61 36.24
C LEU A 70 -18.10 33.95 36.51
N PRO A 71 -18.21 34.41 37.77
CA PRO A 71 -17.66 33.82 39.00
C PRO A 71 -18.47 32.61 39.52
N ALA A 72 -17.78 31.62 40.09
CA ALA A 72 -18.38 30.40 40.62
C ALA A 72 -17.79 30.04 41.99
N LYS A 73 -18.65 29.84 43.00
CA LYS A 73 -18.31 29.15 44.24
C LYS A 73 -19.08 27.83 44.30
N ARG A 74 -18.38 26.70 44.17
CA ARG A 74 -19.00 25.37 44.15
C ARG A 74 -18.09 24.31 44.76
N ASP A 75 -18.71 23.39 45.47
CA ASP A 75 -18.07 22.14 45.85
C ASP A 75 -18.38 21.10 44.77
N ILE A 76 -17.33 20.48 44.23
CA ILE A 76 -17.39 19.43 43.22
C ILE A 76 -16.97 18.14 43.91
N GLU A 77 -17.85 17.16 43.94
CA GLU A 77 -17.57 15.86 44.53
C GLU A 77 -17.33 14.84 43.42
N ILE A 78 -16.11 14.32 43.35
CA ILE A 78 -15.71 13.31 42.37
C ILE A 78 -15.54 11.98 43.10
N SER A 79 -16.38 10.99 42.79
CA SER A 79 -16.21 9.63 43.30
C SER A 79 -15.20 8.87 42.45
N ALA A 80 -14.13 8.35 43.05
CA ALA A 80 -13.09 7.59 42.35
C ALA A 80 -12.59 6.41 43.20
N THR A 81 -12.29 5.29 42.54
CA THR A 81 -11.68 4.09 43.17
C THR A 81 -10.16 4.05 43.00
N SER A 82 -9.63 4.84 42.07
CA SER A 82 -8.20 4.91 41.71
C SER A 82 -7.75 6.37 41.58
N ALA A 83 -6.46 6.58 41.31
CA ALA A 83 -5.94 7.91 41.01
C ALA A 83 -6.64 8.51 39.78
N ILE A 84 -6.89 9.82 39.79
CA ILE A 84 -7.46 10.55 38.65
C ILE A 84 -6.52 11.64 38.19
N VAL A 85 -6.56 11.94 36.89
CA VAL A 85 -5.95 13.14 36.32
C VAL A 85 -7.04 14.18 36.13
N VAL A 86 -6.87 15.33 36.78
CA VAL A 86 -7.74 16.51 36.61
C VAL A 86 -7.08 17.48 35.64
N VAL A 87 -7.83 17.92 34.64
CA VAL A 87 -7.45 18.90 33.64
C VAL A 87 -8.35 20.12 33.81
N ILE A 88 -7.73 21.26 34.05
CA ILE A 88 -8.40 22.53 34.26
C ILE A 88 -8.12 23.38 33.02
N ASN A 89 -9.15 23.72 32.26
CA ASN A 89 -9.03 24.62 31.11
C ASN A 89 -9.75 25.94 31.40
N GLN A 90 -9.01 27.03 31.31
CA GLN A 90 -9.53 28.40 31.37
C GLN A 90 -9.52 29.01 29.97
N LYS A 91 -10.70 29.42 29.49
CA LYS A 91 -10.89 29.92 28.12
C LYS A 91 -10.22 31.27 27.92
N LYS A 92 -10.42 32.22 28.83
CA LYS A 92 -9.72 33.50 28.84
C LYS A 92 -8.29 33.26 29.34
N GLY A 93 -7.31 33.53 28.48
CA GLY A 93 -5.90 33.27 28.74
C GLY A 93 -5.35 31.96 28.15
N ASN A 94 -6.20 31.13 27.53
CA ASN A 94 -5.82 29.88 26.84
C ASN A 94 -4.92 28.98 27.71
N GLN A 95 -5.29 28.79 28.98
CA GLN A 95 -4.48 28.04 29.94
C GLN A 95 -5.08 26.67 30.20
N THR A 96 -4.26 25.62 30.02
CA THR A 96 -4.56 24.26 30.47
C THR A 96 -3.62 23.90 31.63
N ARG A 97 -4.18 23.35 32.71
CA ARG A 97 -3.43 22.84 33.87
C ARG A 97 -3.81 21.40 34.17
N HIS A 98 -2.86 20.62 34.67
CA HIS A 98 -3.03 19.20 35.00
C HIS A 98 -2.72 18.98 36.48
N MET A 99 -3.40 18.02 37.11
CA MET A 99 -3.13 17.61 38.48
C MET A 99 -3.46 16.14 38.67
N PHE A 100 -2.75 15.48 39.57
CA PHE A 100 -2.96 14.07 39.91
C PHE A 100 -3.53 14.00 41.33
N LEU A 101 -4.67 13.34 41.49
CA LEU A 101 -5.35 13.22 42.78
C LEU A 101 -5.58 11.75 43.12
N LEU A 102 -5.45 11.42 44.40
CA LEU A 102 -5.83 10.13 44.96
C LEU A 102 -7.24 10.21 45.57
N PRO A 103 -7.96 9.07 45.66
CA PRO A 103 -9.18 8.98 46.45
C PRO A 103 -8.96 9.49 47.89
N GLY A 104 -9.87 10.33 48.37
CA GLY A 104 -9.77 10.97 49.68
C GLY A 104 -9.05 12.33 49.71
N ASN A 105 -8.47 12.79 48.58
CA ASN A 105 -7.90 14.14 48.50
C ASN A 105 -8.98 15.23 48.59
N ASN A 106 -8.63 16.32 49.28
CA ASN A 106 -9.47 17.50 49.49
C ASN A 106 -8.71 18.74 49.03
N ILE A 107 -9.04 19.28 47.86
CA ILE A 107 -8.33 20.42 47.28
C ILE A 107 -9.21 21.66 47.19
N THR A 108 -8.59 22.84 47.27
CA THR A 108 -9.22 24.13 46.99
C THR A 108 -8.54 24.77 45.79
N LEU A 109 -9.32 25.14 44.79
CA LEU A 109 -8.89 25.85 43.59
C LEU A 109 -9.32 27.31 43.67
N GLN A 110 -8.35 28.21 43.76
CA GLN A 110 -8.56 29.67 43.73
C GLN A 110 -8.09 30.24 42.39
N LEU A 111 -9.04 30.82 41.65
CA LEU A 111 -8.78 31.46 40.36
C LEU A 111 -8.69 32.96 40.55
N ASN A 112 -7.51 33.53 40.26
CA ASN A 112 -7.22 34.97 40.34
C ASN A 112 -6.68 35.47 39.00
N GLN A 113 -7.54 36.10 38.19
CA GLN A 113 -7.23 36.60 36.83
C GLN A 113 -6.66 35.51 35.89
N ASN A 114 -5.33 35.37 35.86
CA ASN A 114 -4.54 34.44 35.03
C ASN A 114 -3.76 33.41 35.85
N LYS A 115 -4.01 33.34 37.17
CA LYS A 115 -3.31 32.44 38.10
C LYS A 115 -4.30 31.47 38.74
N ILE A 116 -3.90 30.21 38.77
CA ILE A 116 -4.60 29.15 39.49
C ILE A 116 -3.75 28.82 40.72
N ASP A 117 -4.27 29.14 41.89
CA ASP A 117 -3.70 28.78 43.18
C ASP A 117 -4.41 27.51 43.69
N VAL A 118 -3.64 26.50 44.07
CA VAL A 118 -4.16 25.19 44.52
C VAL A 118 -3.65 24.94 45.94
N SER A 119 -4.56 24.57 46.85
CA SER A 119 -4.23 24.23 48.24
C SER A 119 -5.00 23.00 48.72
N GLY A 120 -4.63 22.44 49.87
CA GLY A 120 -5.24 21.25 50.45
C GLY A 120 -4.47 19.95 50.16
N ASP A 121 -5.08 18.83 50.50
CA ASP A 121 -4.47 17.50 50.38
C ASP A 121 -4.41 17.10 48.90
N GLY A 122 -3.20 17.02 48.33
CA GLY A 122 -2.97 16.71 46.92
C GLY A 122 -2.42 17.90 46.11
N SER A 123 -2.39 19.12 46.66
CA SER A 123 -1.81 20.30 45.98
C SER A 123 -0.31 20.16 45.69
N GLN A 124 0.37 19.25 46.39
CA GLN A 124 1.79 18.95 46.18
C GLN A 124 2.06 18.44 44.76
N THR A 125 1.11 17.73 44.14
CA THR A 125 1.27 17.28 42.74
C THR A 125 1.19 18.45 41.77
N TYR A 126 0.35 19.45 42.06
CA TYR A 126 0.28 20.68 41.27
C TYR A 126 1.55 21.51 41.42
N ASP A 127 2.06 21.65 42.65
CA ASP A 127 3.31 22.35 42.93
C ASP A 127 4.49 21.68 42.24
N PHE A 128 4.61 20.36 42.36
CA PHE A 128 5.60 19.56 41.63
C PHE A 128 5.59 19.86 40.14
N LEU A 129 4.40 19.91 39.52
CA LEU A 129 4.27 20.18 38.09
C LEU A 129 4.63 21.62 37.71
N TYR A 130 4.02 22.60 38.37
CA TYR A 130 4.03 23.99 37.89
C TYR A 130 5.06 24.90 38.57
N LYS A 131 5.50 24.57 39.78
CA LYS A 131 6.57 25.32 40.47
C LYS A 131 7.95 24.76 40.15
N ASP A 132 8.07 23.45 39.90
CA ASP A 132 9.37 22.81 39.72
C ASP A 132 9.56 22.14 38.35
N LEU A 133 8.76 21.13 38.01
CA LEU A 133 9.02 20.29 36.85
C LEU A 133 8.90 21.05 35.52
N TYR A 134 7.76 21.68 35.24
CA TYR A 134 7.55 22.39 33.98
C TYR A 134 8.50 23.57 33.80
N PRO A 135 8.77 24.43 34.82
CA PRO A 135 9.82 25.45 34.70
C PRO A 135 11.18 24.87 34.32
N LYS A 136 11.63 23.80 34.97
CA LYS A 136 12.90 23.12 34.63
C LYS A 136 12.87 22.50 33.22
N PHE A 137 11.74 21.92 32.80
CA PHE A 137 11.57 21.40 31.44
C PHE A 137 11.59 22.49 30.37
N ASN A 138 11.01 23.66 30.65
CA ASN A 138 10.92 24.78 29.73
C ASN A 138 12.29 25.46 29.49
N GLN A 139 13.26 25.23 30.38
CA GLN A 139 14.66 25.65 30.18
C GLN A 139 15.41 24.77 29.17
N LEU A 140 14.87 23.59 28.82
CA LEU A 140 15.46 22.71 27.82
C LEU A 140 14.91 23.00 26.42
N HIS A 141 15.82 23.18 25.45
CA HIS A 141 15.45 23.39 24.06
C HIS A 141 15.52 22.07 23.26
N PRO A 142 14.43 21.66 22.57
CA PRO A 142 14.46 20.48 21.72
C PRO A 142 15.37 20.71 20.50
N PRO A 143 16.16 19.71 20.08
CA PRO A 143 16.99 19.80 18.88
C PRO A 143 16.18 19.61 17.59
N GLY A 144 16.72 20.06 16.45
CA GLY A 144 16.13 19.81 15.13
C GLY A 144 14.71 20.35 14.95
N THR A 145 13.90 19.64 14.16
CA THR A 145 12.51 20.03 13.88
C THR A 145 11.55 19.58 14.97
N ALA A 146 10.67 20.49 15.39
CA ALA A 146 9.72 20.25 16.48
C ALA A 146 8.63 19.24 16.09
N GLY A 147 8.04 18.60 17.10
CA GLY A 147 6.89 17.71 16.94
C GLY A 147 7.25 16.33 16.40
N SER A 148 6.36 15.78 15.56
CA SER A 148 6.42 14.41 15.03
C SER A 148 7.31 14.27 13.77
N ALA A 149 8.14 15.26 13.48
CA ALA A 149 9.01 15.24 12.31
C ALA A 149 10.15 14.20 12.47
N ALA A 150 10.53 13.60 11.34
CA ALA A 150 11.64 12.66 11.26
C ALA A 150 12.97 13.38 11.54
N PRO A 151 13.92 12.75 12.26
CA PRO A 151 15.25 13.31 12.44
C PRO A 151 15.90 13.63 11.08
N THR A 152 16.64 14.73 10.97
CA THR A 152 17.29 15.08 9.70
C THR A 152 18.40 14.08 9.35
N ASP A 153 19.16 13.67 10.35
CA ASP A 153 20.25 12.70 10.28
C ASP A 153 20.45 12.00 11.65
N LEU A 154 21.47 11.15 11.77
CA LEU A 154 21.76 10.42 13.02
C LEU A 154 22.31 11.33 14.12
N LYS A 155 22.93 12.46 13.78
CA LYS A 155 23.41 13.43 14.78
C LYS A 155 22.23 14.16 15.43
N ASP A 156 21.23 14.54 14.63
CA ASP A 156 19.96 15.08 15.13
C ASP A 156 19.23 14.08 16.03
N PHE A 157 19.18 12.80 15.63
CA PHE A 157 18.61 11.75 16.48
C PHE A 157 19.36 11.57 17.81
N THR A 158 20.70 11.57 17.79
CA THR A 158 21.50 11.51 19.02
C THR A 158 21.28 12.73 19.92
N ALA A 159 21.19 13.93 19.33
CA ALA A 159 20.87 15.15 20.08
C ALA A 159 19.50 15.05 20.76
N TRP A 160 18.50 14.49 20.07
CA TRP A 160 17.18 14.20 20.64
C TRP A 160 17.26 13.24 21.82
N ASN A 161 18.07 12.19 21.73
CA ASN A 161 18.28 11.26 22.85
C ASN A 161 18.87 11.98 24.06
N THR A 162 19.93 12.78 23.87
CA THR A 162 20.53 13.58 24.96
C THR A 162 19.53 14.56 25.59
N TYR A 163 18.68 15.20 24.80
CA TYR A 163 17.62 16.09 25.30
C TYR A 163 16.61 15.33 26.18
N LEU A 164 16.20 14.14 25.76
CA LEU A 164 15.24 13.30 26.49
C LEU A 164 15.86 12.67 27.75
N ASP A 165 17.15 12.37 27.73
CA ASP A 165 17.91 11.90 28.91
C ASP A 165 17.93 12.99 29.99
N LYS A 166 18.28 14.24 29.62
CA LYS A 166 18.24 15.39 30.53
C LYS A 166 16.84 15.62 31.11
N LYS A 167 15.79 15.48 30.30
CA LYS A 167 14.40 15.54 30.79
C LYS A 167 14.12 14.45 31.82
N SER A 168 14.59 13.23 31.59
CA SER A 168 14.42 12.11 32.52
C SER A 168 15.17 12.34 33.82
N GLU A 169 16.39 12.88 33.77
CA GLU A 169 17.18 13.23 34.95
C GLU A 169 16.49 14.30 35.81
N ILE A 170 16.00 15.38 35.19
CA ILE A 170 15.23 16.42 35.89
C ILE A 170 13.99 15.83 36.55
N LEU A 171 13.28 14.94 35.86
CA LEU A 171 12.11 14.24 36.39
C LEU A 171 12.48 13.41 37.61
N HIS A 172 13.49 12.54 37.51
CA HIS A 172 13.91 11.66 38.61
C HIS A 172 14.37 12.45 39.83
N HIS A 173 15.17 13.50 39.63
CA HIS A 173 15.65 14.36 40.71
C HIS A 173 14.48 15.07 41.42
N THR A 174 13.63 15.76 40.66
CA THR A 174 12.48 16.50 41.22
C THR A 174 11.49 15.54 41.92
N LEU A 175 11.25 14.35 41.35
CA LEU A 175 10.40 13.35 42.00
C LEU A 175 10.99 12.84 43.31
N THR A 176 12.31 12.67 43.38
CA THR A 176 12.99 12.20 44.60
C THR A 176 12.82 13.21 45.72
N GLU A 177 12.97 14.51 45.42
CA GLU A 177 12.74 15.60 46.39
C GLU A 177 11.31 15.55 46.94
N TYR A 178 10.30 15.51 46.05
CA TYR A 178 8.89 15.54 46.45
C TYR A 178 8.43 14.25 47.13
N SER A 179 8.85 13.08 46.65
CA SER A 179 8.44 11.80 47.24
C SER A 179 9.07 11.56 48.62
N THR A 180 10.24 12.15 48.89
CA THR A 180 10.85 12.14 50.22
C THR A 180 10.08 13.03 51.19
N LEU A 181 9.68 14.23 50.74
CA LEU A 181 8.94 15.19 51.57
C LEU A 181 7.47 14.78 51.77
N TYR A 182 6.86 14.13 50.79
CA TYR A 182 5.45 13.75 50.79
C TYR A 182 5.26 12.29 50.37
N PRO A 183 5.58 11.29 51.20
CA PRO A 183 5.47 9.89 50.82
C PRO A 183 4.05 9.52 50.36
N SER A 184 3.91 9.09 49.11
CA SER A 184 2.61 8.75 48.50
C SER A 184 2.78 7.85 47.27
N PRO A 185 1.87 6.89 47.03
CA PRO A 185 1.90 6.06 45.82
C PRO A 185 1.67 6.86 44.52
N ILE A 186 1.13 8.08 44.61
CA ILE A 186 0.87 8.94 43.45
C ILE A 186 2.14 9.27 42.66
N TRP A 187 3.30 9.32 43.33
CA TRP A 187 4.57 9.66 42.69
C TRP A 187 5.03 8.59 41.69
N ASN A 188 4.71 7.31 41.93
CA ASN A 188 5.00 6.26 40.97
C ASN A 188 4.13 6.40 39.71
N ILE A 189 2.86 6.80 39.86
CA ILE A 189 1.94 7.05 38.74
C ILE A 189 2.40 8.27 37.93
N ILE A 190 2.81 9.35 38.61
CA ILE A 190 3.39 10.54 37.96
C ILE A 190 4.67 10.16 37.23
N LYS A 191 5.58 9.43 37.89
CA LYS A 191 6.82 8.93 37.28
C LYS A 191 6.53 8.15 36.00
N ALA A 192 5.65 7.16 36.07
CA ALA A 192 5.24 6.35 34.94
C ALA A 192 4.70 7.21 33.80
N THR A 193 3.77 8.12 34.08
CA THR A 193 3.13 9.00 33.09
C THR A 193 4.12 9.87 32.33
N PHE A 194 5.04 10.53 33.04
CA PHE A 194 6.02 11.40 32.39
C PHE A 194 7.11 10.61 31.68
N LEU A 195 7.59 9.54 32.29
CA LEU A 195 8.65 8.72 31.74
C LEU A 195 8.18 8.00 30.47
N SER A 196 6.96 7.46 30.46
CA SER A 196 6.36 6.85 29.27
C SER A 196 6.16 7.88 28.15
N SER A 197 5.81 9.14 28.47
CA SER A 197 5.70 10.21 27.47
C SER A 197 7.06 10.59 26.87
N ILE A 198 8.11 10.65 27.68
CA ILE A 198 9.49 10.90 27.23
C ILE A 198 9.94 9.79 26.28
N GLU A 199 9.79 8.53 26.71
CA GLU A 199 10.18 7.38 25.89
C GLU A 199 9.29 7.21 24.64
N ASN A 200 8.02 7.62 24.67
CA ASN A 200 7.16 7.65 23.48
C ASN A 200 7.65 8.66 22.43
N THR A 201 8.21 9.80 22.86
CA THR A 201 8.84 10.75 21.93
C THR A 201 10.13 10.18 21.35
N ARG A 202 10.96 9.55 22.18
CA ARG A 202 12.20 8.87 21.74
C ARG A 202 11.90 7.80 20.69
N GLN A 203 10.95 6.94 21.00
CA GLN A 203 10.56 5.81 20.16
C GLN A 203 9.83 6.25 18.89
N GLY A 204 9.01 7.31 18.94
CA GLY A 204 8.41 7.89 17.75
C GLY A 204 9.46 8.38 16.74
N LYS A 205 10.53 9.02 17.21
CA LYS A 205 11.64 9.45 16.35
C LYS A 205 12.44 8.26 15.80
N PHE A 206 12.70 7.26 16.63
CA PHE A 206 13.39 6.05 16.21
C PHE A 206 12.59 5.21 15.21
N TYR A 207 11.27 5.15 15.37
CA TYR A 207 10.38 4.49 14.42
C TYR A 207 10.53 5.07 13.00
N LEU A 208 10.64 6.40 12.87
CA LEU A 208 10.84 7.05 11.57
C LEU A 208 12.19 6.69 10.93
N ILE A 209 13.22 6.43 11.74
CA ILE A 209 14.50 5.89 11.26
C ILE A 209 14.33 4.44 10.79
N CYS A 210 13.55 3.62 11.51
CA CYS A 210 13.28 2.24 11.10
C CYS A 210 12.56 2.17 9.75
N VAL A 211 11.58 3.05 9.52
CA VAL A 211 10.80 3.11 8.27
C VAL A 211 11.66 3.51 7.07
N ASP A 212 12.57 4.47 7.24
CA ASP A 212 13.42 5.00 6.16
C ASP A 212 14.92 4.79 6.45
N LYS A 213 15.30 3.58 6.86
CA LYS A 213 16.70 3.27 7.25
C LYS A 213 17.74 3.53 6.16
N LYS A 214 17.30 3.44 4.88
CA LYS A 214 18.14 3.75 3.71
C LYS A 214 18.56 5.21 3.68
N LYS A 215 17.66 6.16 4.02
CA LYS A 215 18.00 7.59 4.14
C LYS A 215 19.15 7.83 5.11
N TYR A 216 19.21 7.06 6.19
CA TYR A 216 20.23 7.18 7.24
C TYR A 216 21.46 6.30 7.00
N ARG A 217 21.53 5.58 5.87
CA ARG A 217 22.60 4.63 5.53
C ARG A 217 22.78 3.51 6.57
N LEU A 218 21.66 3.01 7.11
CA LEU A 218 21.61 1.94 8.10
C LEU A 218 21.06 0.65 7.50
N ASP A 219 21.58 -0.48 7.95
CA ASP A 219 20.98 -1.80 7.73
C ASP A 219 20.18 -2.28 8.97
N GLN A 220 19.61 -3.50 8.90
CA GLN A 220 18.81 -4.02 10.02
C GLN A 220 19.66 -4.34 11.27
N SER A 221 20.93 -4.70 11.10
CA SER A 221 21.85 -4.91 12.21
C SER A 221 22.13 -3.60 12.93
N ASP A 222 22.34 -2.51 12.18
CA ASP A 222 22.52 -1.18 12.75
C ASP A 222 21.29 -0.72 13.53
N ILE A 223 20.08 -0.99 13.02
CA ILE A 223 18.82 -0.71 13.72
C ILE A 223 18.76 -1.45 15.06
N ARG A 224 19.14 -2.73 15.11
CA ARG A 224 19.18 -3.49 16.37
C ARG A 224 20.19 -2.91 17.35
N ASN A 225 21.39 -2.58 16.88
CA ASN A 225 22.43 -1.97 17.71
C ASN A 225 22.00 -0.60 18.27
N LEU A 226 21.36 0.24 17.47
CA LEU A 226 20.82 1.53 17.92
C LEU A 226 19.67 1.35 18.91
N TYR A 227 18.80 0.37 18.70
CA TYR A 227 17.75 0.05 19.65
C TYR A 227 18.33 -0.35 21.01
N ASP A 228 19.27 -1.30 21.03
CA ASP A 228 19.85 -1.81 22.26
C ASP A 228 20.65 -0.75 23.03
N SER A 229 21.33 0.16 22.30
CA SER A 229 22.16 1.21 22.90
C SER A 229 21.39 2.44 23.37
N LEU A 230 20.36 2.88 22.64
CA LEU A 230 19.71 4.18 22.89
C LEU A 230 18.25 4.05 23.34
N ILE A 231 17.54 3.01 22.87
CA ILE A 231 16.10 2.85 23.13
C ILE A 231 15.84 1.91 24.29
N HIS A 232 16.53 0.77 24.36
CA HIS A 232 16.41 -0.21 25.43
C HIS A 232 17.18 0.21 26.69
N ASN A 233 16.98 1.46 27.09
CA ASN A 233 17.61 2.13 28.21
C ASN A 233 16.95 1.73 29.55
N ASN A 234 17.51 2.23 30.67
CA ASN A 234 17.04 1.92 32.01
C ASN A 234 15.60 2.39 32.28
N ASN A 235 15.17 3.50 31.66
CA ASN A 235 13.82 4.01 31.81
C ASN A 235 12.81 3.07 31.17
N LEU A 236 13.06 2.62 29.92
CA LEU A 236 12.20 1.67 29.24
C LEU A 236 12.15 0.31 29.96
N LYS A 237 13.31 -0.17 30.46
CA LYS A 237 13.37 -1.39 31.27
C LYS A 237 12.54 -1.28 32.54
N TRP A 238 12.65 -0.17 33.26
CA TRP A 238 11.85 0.08 34.46
C TRP A 238 10.36 0.15 34.13
N LEU A 239 9.97 0.85 33.05
CA LEU A 239 8.57 0.94 32.62
C LEU A 239 7.96 -0.43 32.27
N LEU A 240 8.72 -1.31 31.61
CA LEU A 240 8.25 -2.64 31.21
C LEU A 240 8.31 -3.67 32.34
N SER A 241 9.09 -3.44 33.40
CA SER A 241 9.22 -4.37 34.53
C SER A 241 8.09 -4.28 35.55
N GLN A 242 7.17 -3.32 35.40
CA GLN A 242 6.09 -3.08 36.37
C GLN A 242 5.10 -4.26 36.41
N THR A 243 4.57 -4.54 37.60
CA THR A 243 3.59 -5.62 37.83
C THR A 243 2.16 -5.10 37.99
N GLU A 244 2.02 -3.83 38.40
CA GLU A 244 0.74 -3.15 38.60
C GLU A 244 0.30 -2.40 37.33
N GLU A 245 -0.98 -2.04 37.25
CA GLU A 245 -1.53 -1.26 36.12
C GLU A 245 -0.73 0.02 35.89
N MET A 246 -0.51 0.35 34.62
CA MET A 246 0.28 1.49 34.21
C MET A 246 -0.59 2.57 33.53
N PRO A 247 -0.29 3.85 33.75
CA PRO A 247 -1.05 4.95 33.15
C PRO A 247 -0.75 5.06 31.65
N ILE A 248 -1.77 5.32 30.82
CA ILE A 248 -1.64 5.49 29.36
C ILE A 248 -1.15 4.20 28.65
N PRO A 249 -1.91 3.10 28.70
CA PRO A 249 -1.53 1.81 28.11
C PRO A 249 -1.16 1.88 26.61
N GLU A 250 -1.71 2.87 25.89
CA GLU A 250 -1.39 3.13 24.49
C GLU A 250 0.11 3.31 24.21
N GLN A 251 0.85 3.96 25.11
CA GLN A 251 2.28 4.23 24.90
C GLN A 251 3.10 2.94 24.95
N TYR A 252 2.81 2.06 25.91
CA TYR A 252 3.51 0.77 26.04
C TYR A 252 3.20 -0.17 24.88
N TYR A 253 1.95 -0.18 24.38
CA TYR A 253 1.62 -0.86 23.13
C TYR A 253 2.52 -0.38 21.98
N ARG A 254 2.72 0.94 21.83
CA ARG A 254 3.61 1.49 20.79
C ARG A 254 5.06 1.04 21.00
N PHE A 255 5.51 0.88 22.25
CA PHE A 255 6.87 0.40 22.53
C PHE A 255 7.09 -1.03 22.03
N LEU A 256 6.10 -1.90 22.28
CA LEU A 256 6.14 -3.29 21.84
C LEU A 256 6.00 -3.42 20.31
N VAL A 257 5.18 -2.57 19.69
CA VAL A 257 5.09 -2.49 18.22
C VAL A 257 6.43 -2.08 17.61
N LEU A 258 7.11 -1.08 18.18
CA LEU A 258 8.44 -0.69 17.70
C LEU A 258 9.45 -1.83 17.85
N LYS A 259 9.45 -2.53 19.00
CA LYS A 259 10.32 -3.70 19.20
C LYS A 259 10.14 -4.76 18.10
N GLN A 260 8.92 -4.94 17.60
CA GLN A 260 8.68 -5.81 16.46
C GLN A 260 9.38 -5.35 15.17
N HIS A 261 9.42 -4.03 14.89
CA HIS A 261 10.10 -3.47 13.72
C HIS A 261 11.63 -3.57 13.81
N VAL A 262 12.15 -3.71 15.03
CA VAL A 262 13.58 -3.96 15.28
C VAL A 262 13.93 -5.44 15.06
N LEU A 263 13.05 -6.34 15.52
CA LEU A 263 13.23 -7.78 15.35
C LEU A 263 13.08 -8.20 13.88
N TYR A 264 12.04 -7.72 13.21
CA TYR A 264 11.69 -8.06 11.83
C TYR A 264 11.95 -6.88 10.90
N ASP A 265 12.68 -7.13 9.80
CA ASP A 265 12.79 -6.13 8.74
C ASP A 265 11.44 -6.01 8.04
N VAL A 266 10.69 -4.95 8.34
CA VAL A 266 9.35 -4.72 7.76
C VAL A 266 9.40 -4.39 6.26
N ASN A 267 10.58 -4.15 5.69
CA ASN A 267 10.77 -4.01 4.25
C ASN A 267 11.06 -5.36 3.57
N ASP A 268 11.20 -6.44 4.33
CA ASP A 268 11.34 -7.80 3.82
C ASP A 268 9.95 -8.36 3.42
N PRO A 269 9.75 -8.80 2.16
CA PRO A 269 8.49 -9.35 1.68
C PRO A 269 7.97 -10.56 2.48
N GLU A 270 8.84 -11.41 3.03
CA GLU A 270 8.41 -12.57 3.82
C GLU A 270 7.88 -12.14 5.20
N ASN A 271 8.51 -11.13 5.82
CA ASN A 271 8.00 -10.55 7.06
C ASN A 271 6.68 -9.79 6.83
N MET A 272 6.52 -9.10 5.69
CA MET A 272 5.27 -8.41 5.34
C MET A 272 4.07 -9.37 5.26
N ARG A 273 4.26 -10.61 4.80
CA ARG A 273 3.19 -11.61 4.73
C ARG A 273 2.63 -11.99 6.10
N ILE A 274 3.49 -12.04 7.13
CA ILE A 274 3.08 -12.33 8.52
C ILE A 274 2.14 -11.22 9.04
N PHE A 275 2.40 -9.97 8.65
CA PHE A 275 1.61 -8.81 9.07
C PHE A 275 0.42 -8.48 8.16
N ALA A 276 0.35 -9.09 6.97
CA ALA A 276 -0.76 -8.93 6.03
C ALA A 276 -2.06 -9.59 6.55
N ASN A 277 -1.96 -10.66 7.33
CA ASN A 277 -3.10 -11.28 7.99
C ASN A 277 -3.35 -10.61 9.37
N PRO A 278 -4.51 -9.93 9.57
CA PRO A 278 -4.80 -9.23 10.83
C PRO A 278 -4.76 -10.13 12.06
N LYS A 279 -5.30 -11.35 11.98
CA LYS A 279 -5.29 -12.31 13.10
C LYS A 279 -3.85 -12.65 13.49
N ASN A 280 -3.02 -13.03 12.53
CA ASN A 280 -1.62 -13.39 12.79
C ASN A 280 -0.83 -12.21 13.36
N LYS A 281 -1.08 -10.99 12.87
CA LYS A 281 -0.47 -9.77 13.38
C LYS A 281 -0.78 -9.56 14.88
N TYR A 282 -2.04 -9.65 15.29
CA TYR A 282 -2.42 -9.45 16.69
C TYR A 282 -1.98 -10.59 17.61
N LEU A 283 -1.99 -11.84 17.12
CA LEU A 283 -1.44 -12.98 17.88
C LEU A 283 0.06 -12.79 18.20
N ASN A 284 0.84 -12.27 17.24
CA ASN A 284 2.24 -11.91 17.49
C ASN A 284 2.38 -10.78 18.52
N TYR A 285 1.48 -9.79 18.53
CA TYR A 285 1.51 -8.74 19.56
C TYR A 285 1.17 -9.28 20.94
N PHE A 286 0.23 -10.22 21.07
CA PHE A 286 -0.04 -10.86 22.36
C PHE A 286 1.19 -11.58 22.90
N GLN A 287 1.89 -12.34 22.04
CA GLN A 287 3.14 -13.00 22.43
C GLN A 287 4.22 -12.00 22.87
N LEU A 288 4.33 -10.86 22.19
CA LEU A 288 5.27 -9.80 22.59
C LEU A 288 4.90 -9.18 23.94
N ILE A 289 3.62 -8.99 24.25
CA ILE A 289 3.17 -8.51 25.56
C ILE A 289 3.55 -9.51 26.65
N GLU A 290 3.24 -10.80 26.46
CA GLU A 290 3.56 -11.87 27.40
C GLU A 290 5.06 -12.00 27.66
N ALA A 291 5.88 -11.85 26.62
CA ALA A 291 7.33 -11.98 26.73
C ALA A 291 8.03 -10.78 27.42
N ASN A 292 7.34 -9.65 27.60
CA ASN A 292 7.97 -8.39 28.04
C ASN A 292 7.29 -7.74 29.24
N THR A 293 6.14 -8.24 29.70
CA THR A 293 5.35 -7.65 30.79
C THR A 293 4.75 -8.76 31.66
N GLN A 294 4.34 -8.40 32.88
CA GLN A 294 3.87 -9.37 33.87
C GLN A 294 2.80 -8.76 34.78
N GLY A 295 2.10 -9.61 35.54
CA GLY A 295 1.08 -9.19 36.51
C GLY A 295 -0.10 -8.46 35.87
N ARG A 296 -0.72 -7.54 36.62
CA ARG A 296 -1.86 -6.73 36.16
C ARG A 296 -1.51 -5.86 34.96
N PHE A 297 -0.25 -5.42 34.85
CA PHE A 297 0.20 -4.65 33.69
C PHE A 297 0.08 -5.42 32.38
N LYS A 298 0.46 -6.71 32.38
CA LYS A 298 0.30 -7.61 31.23
C LYS A 298 -1.17 -7.73 30.84
N ASP A 299 -2.03 -8.04 31.81
CA ASP A 299 -3.46 -8.22 31.58
C ASP A 299 -4.13 -6.94 31.06
N GLN A 300 -3.74 -5.78 31.59
CA GLN A 300 -4.14 -4.46 31.13
C GLN A 300 -3.77 -4.24 29.65
N LEU A 301 -2.55 -4.58 29.24
CA LEU A 301 -2.11 -4.39 27.84
C LEU A 301 -2.78 -5.37 26.87
N LEU A 302 -2.97 -6.63 27.26
CA LEU A 302 -3.74 -7.59 26.46
C LEU A 302 -5.17 -7.11 26.25
N THR A 303 -5.79 -6.61 27.32
CA THR A 303 -7.15 -6.03 27.31
C THR A 303 -7.22 -4.78 26.44
N TYR A 304 -6.29 -3.83 26.62
CA TYR A 304 -6.20 -2.61 25.81
C TYR A 304 -6.01 -2.93 24.32
N LEU A 305 -5.11 -3.86 23.98
CA LEU A 305 -4.88 -4.26 22.58
C LEU A 305 -6.17 -4.82 21.97
N LEU A 306 -6.85 -5.72 22.67
CA LEU A 306 -8.08 -6.32 22.18
C LEU A 306 -9.21 -5.29 22.03
N LEU A 307 -9.48 -4.50 23.06
CA LEU A 307 -10.60 -3.56 23.07
C LEU A 307 -10.31 -2.30 22.24
N SER A 308 -9.17 -1.64 22.46
CA SER A 308 -8.88 -0.33 21.86
C SER A 308 -8.29 -0.41 20.46
N ARG A 309 -7.66 -1.53 20.08
CA ARG A 309 -6.99 -1.67 18.76
C ARG A 309 -7.63 -2.68 17.83
N VAL A 310 -8.42 -3.64 18.34
CA VAL A 310 -9.20 -4.57 17.52
C VAL A 310 -10.68 -4.17 17.51
N ALA A 311 -11.34 -4.15 18.67
CA ALA A 311 -12.79 -3.90 18.75
C ALA A 311 -13.18 -2.45 18.40
N LYS A 312 -12.53 -1.45 18.99
CA LYS A 312 -12.73 -0.01 18.69
C LYS A 312 -12.41 0.34 17.23
N GLY A 313 -11.54 -0.44 16.58
CA GLY A 313 -11.22 -0.30 15.16
C GLY A 313 -12.30 -0.85 14.23
N GLY A 314 -13.46 -1.27 14.77
CA GLY A 314 -14.58 -1.79 14.00
C GLY A 314 -14.64 -3.30 13.87
N ASN A 315 -13.59 -4.03 14.24
CA ASN A 315 -13.50 -5.46 13.95
C ASN A 315 -13.94 -6.33 15.14
N THR A 316 -15.16 -6.11 15.62
CA THR A 316 -15.74 -6.87 16.76
C THR A 316 -15.76 -8.38 16.52
N PRO A 317 -16.02 -8.92 15.31
CA PRO A 317 -15.90 -10.36 15.05
C PRO A 317 -14.48 -10.90 15.25
N LEU A 318 -13.45 -10.24 14.71
CA LEU A 318 -12.05 -10.63 14.97
C LEU A 318 -11.69 -10.47 16.44
N ALA A 319 -12.21 -9.44 17.11
CA ALA A 319 -11.99 -9.24 18.54
C ALA A 319 -12.60 -10.39 19.37
N ASN A 320 -13.80 -10.85 19.02
CA ASN A 320 -14.40 -12.04 19.63
C ASN A 320 -13.56 -13.29 19.39
N GLU A 321 -13.07 -13.49 18.16
CA GLU A 321 -12.20 -14.63 17.82
C GLU A 321 -10.87 -14.58 18.60
N LEU A 322 -10.24 -13.42 18.68
CA LEU A 322 -8.97 -13.22 19.40
C LEU A 322 -9.15 -13.29 20.91
N ALA A 323 -10.33 -12.97 21.45
CA ALA A 323 -10.61 -13.05 22.89
C ALA A 323 -10.39 -14.47 23.43
N GLU A 324 -10.77 -15.49 22.67
CA GLU A 324 -10.53 -16.91 23.03
C GLU A 324 -9.04 -17.24 23.17
N SER A 325 -8.18 -16.53 22.43
CA SER A 325 -6.72 -16.67 22.57
C SER A 325 -6.14 -15.87 23.72
N VAL A 326 -6.87 -14.87 24.24
CA VAL A 326 -6.44 -13.99 25.33
C VAL A 326 -6.90 -14.53 26.69
N TYR A 327 -8.11 -15.09 26.81
CA TYR A 327 -8.64 -15.55 28.10
C TYR A 327 -7.73 -16.51 28.88
N PRO A 328 -7.04 -17.47 28.25
CA PRO A 328 -6.13 -18.36 28.98
C PRO A 328 -4.85 -17.68 29.48
N LYS A 329 -4.55 -16.47 28.99
CA LYS A 329 -3.31 -15.72 29.26
C LYS A 329 -3.47 -14.68 30.37
N LEU A 330 -4.71 -14.43 30.80
CA LEU A 330 -5.02 -13.44 31.83
C LEU A 330 -4.80 -14.04 33.22
N ASP A 331 -4.01 -13.35 34.04
CA ASP A 331 -3.73 -13.77 35.42
C ASP A 331 -4.87 -13.37 36.38
N HIS A 332 -5.62 -12.31 36.05
CA HIS A 332 -6.68 -11.77 36.91
C HIS A 332 -8.05 -11.83 36.22
N ASP A 333 -9.01 -12.51 36.86
CA ASP A 333 -10.36 -12.75 36.32
C ASP A 333 -11.16 -11.48 36.05
N GLY A 334 -10.85 -10.36 36.73
CA GLY A 334 -11.48 -9.06 36.50
C GLY A 334 -11.38 -8.61 35.04
N TYR A 335 -10.26 -8.88 34.37
CA TYR A 335 -10.09 -8.48 32.96
C TYR A 335 -10.92 -9.32 31.99
N LYS A 336 -11.26 -10.57 32.33
CA LYS A 336 -12.18 -11.37 31.51
C LYS A 336 -13.56 -10.70 31.45
N GLN A 337 -14.02 -10.16 32.58
CA GLN A 337 -15.26 -9.40 32.62
C GLN A 337 -15.13 -8.08 31.84
N VAL A 338 -14.01 -7.36 31.99
CA VAL A 338 -13.74 -6.12 31.24
C VAL A 338 -13.83 -6.37 29.74
N ILE A 339 -13.19 -7.43 29.25
CA ILE A 339 -13.22 -7.81 27.83
C ILE A 339 -14.64 -8.11 27.38
N LYS A 340 -15.38 -8.97 28.10
CA LYS A 340 -16.76 -9.33 27.74
C LYS A 340 -17.67 -8.11 27.66
N GLN A 341 -17.56 -7.20 28.62
CA GLN A 341 -18.36 -5.97 28.65
C GLN A 341 -17.94 -4.99 27.58
N GLY A 342 -16.63 -4.80 27.39
CA GLY A 342 -16.09 -3.93 26.34
C GLY A 342 -16.52 -4.38 24.95
N LEU A 343 -16.39 -5.68 24.64
CA LEU A 343 -16.85 -6.26 23.37
C LEU A 343 -18.36 -6.10 23.18
N SER A 344 -19.16 -6.32 24.23
CA SER A 344 -20.61 -6.09 24.20
C SER A 344 -20.96 -4.61 23.98
N ALA A 345 -20.23 -3.70 24.62
CA ALA A 345 -20.41 -2.26 24.47
C ALA A 345 -20.01 -1.78 23.08
N TYR A 346 -18.93 -2.30 22.49
CA TYR A 346 -18.54 -2.01 21.12
C TYR A 346 -19.53 -2.61 20.11
N ALA A 347 -20.05 -3.82 20.34
CA ALA A 347 -21.10 -4.42 19.54
C ALA A 347 -22.39 -3.59 19.57
N LEU A 348 -22.79 -3.14 20.76
CA LEU A 348 -23.97 -2.29 20.97
C LEU A 348 -23.75 -0.88 20.41
N ALA A 349 -22.56 -0.30 20.57
CA ALA A 349 -22.21 1.00 20.01
C ALA A 349 -22.23 0.98 18.49
N ALA A 350 -21.61 -0.04 17.86
CA ALA A 350 -21.71 -0.28 16.42
C ALA A 350 -23.17 -0.46 15.99
N SER A 351 -23.97 -1.18 16.79
CA SER A 351 -25.40 -1.35 16.54
C SER A 351 -26.20 -0.04 16.64
N ASN A 352 -25.82 0.87 17.52
CA ASN A 352 -26.53 2.12 17.80
C ASN A 352 -26.08 3.28 16.92
N SER A 353 -24.81 3.34 16.54
CA SER A 353 -24.28 4.36 15.65
C SER A 353 -24.60 4.08 14.18
N GLY A 354 -25.03 2.85 13.86
CA GLY A 354 -25.11 2.41 12.47
C GLY A 354 -23.74 2.25 11.82
N GLU A 355 -22.65 2.51 12.57
CA GLU A 355 -21.27 2.26 12.15
C GLU A 355 -21.00 0.75 12.30
N PHE A 356 -21.61 -0.01 11.42
CA PHE A 356 -21.27 -1.40 11.21
C PHE A 356 -20.06 -1.44 10.30
N TRP A 357 -18.90 -1.73 10.88
CA TRP A 357 -17.66 -1.90 10.14
C TRP A 357 -17.62 -3.18 9.28
N ASP A 358 -18.72 -3.92 9.22
CA ASP A 358 -19.04 -4.94 8.23
C ASP A 358 -20.58 -5.00 8.09
N PHE A 359 -21.16 -4.49 7.00
CA PHE A 359 -22.58 -4.71 6.70
C PHE A 359 -22.77 -5.87 5.72
N LEU A 360 -23.85 -6.63 5.91
CA LEU A 360 -24.29 -7.67 4.98
C LEU A 360 -25.13 -7.04 3.87
N ILE A 361 -24.73 -7.28 2.61
CA ILE A 361 -25.61 -7.05 1.46
C ILE A 361 -26.50 -8.29 1.33
N LEU A 362 -27.80 -8.09 1.51
CA LEU A 362 -28.81 -9.13 1.37
C LEU A 362 -29.62 -8.95 0.09
N ASP A 363 -30.02 -10.05 -0.53
CA ASP A 363 -31.03 -10.03 -1.59
C ASP A 363 -32.43 -9.80 -1.02
N LYS A 364 -33.42 -9.71 -1.91
CA LYS A 364 -34.85 -9.54 -1.56
C LYS A 364 -35.41 -10.66 -0.67
N ASP A 365 -34.77 -11.83 -0.66
CA ASP A 365 -35.18 -13.01 0.08
C ASP A 365 -34.43 -13.11 1.43
N GLY A 366 -33.47 -12.21 1.69
CA GLY A 366 -32.69 -12.15 2.92
C GLY A 366 -31.40 -12.97 2.89
N ASN A 367 -31.01 -13.51 1.73
CA ASN A 367 -29.77 -14.26 1.58
C ASN A 367 -28.59 -13.34 1.34
N ARG A 368 -27.41 -13.73 1.82
CA ARG A 368 -26.17 -13.00 1.57
C ARG A 368 -25.82 -13.00 0.08
N VAL A 369 -25.56 -11.81 -0.46
CA VAL A 369 -24.98 -11.64 -1.80
C VAL A 369 -23.47 -11.72 -1.68
N SER A 370 -22.84 -12.70 -2.34
CA SER A 370 -21.39 -12.96 -2.19
C SER A 370 -20.64 -13.20 -3.50
N ASP A 371 -21.32 -13.30 -4.65
CA ASP A 371 -20.66 -13.57 -5.93
C ASP A 371 -20.42 -12.29 -6.75
N PHE A 372 -19.30 -11.65 -6.46
CA PHE A 372 -18.87 -10.41 -7.12
C PHE A 372 -17.60 -10.58 -7.99
N LYS A 373 -17.05 -11.81 -8.03
CA LYS A 373 -15.72 -12.09 -8.56
C LYS A 373 -15.62 -11.63 -10.02
N ASN A 374 -14.60 -10.81 -10.31
CA ASN A 374 -14.31 -10.26 -11.65
C ASN A 374 -15.42 -9.38 -12.26
N LYS A 375 -16.36 -8.86 -11.46
CA LYS A 375 -17.40 -7.94 -11.93
C LYS A 375 -17.09 -6.50 -11.55
N VAL A 376 -17.55 -5.56 -12.38
CA VAL A 376 -17.63 -4.14 -12.06
C VAL A 376 -19.02 -3.86 -11.51
N ILE A 377 -19.08 -3.28 -10.31
CA ILE A 377 -20.35 -3.01 -9.65
C ILE A 377 -20.61 -1.50 -9.73
N ILE A 378 -21.72 -1.14 -10.37
CA ILE A 378 -22.24 0.23 -10.37
C ILE A 378 -23.39 0.27 -9.36
N LEU A 379 -23.13 0.98 -8.27
CA LEU A 379 -23.95 0.93 -7.07
C LEU A 379 -24.57 2.30 -6.80
N HIS A 380 -25.90 2.32 -6.78
CA HIS A 380 -26.68 3.48 -6.34
C HIS A 380 -27.18 3.25 -4.92
N LEU A 381 -26.83 4.16 -4.02
CA LEU A 381 -27.42 4.17 -2.68
C LEU A 381 -28.70 4.99 -2.71
N ASN A 382 -29.76 4.47 -2.11
CA ASN A 382 -30.98 5.24 -1.90
C ASN A 382 -31.76 4.74 -0.69
N LYS A 383 -31.85 5.59 0.35
CA LYS A 383 -32.70 5.38 1.54
C LYS A 383 -34.12 4.88 1.26
N ARG A 384 -34.74 5.31 0.15
CA ARG A 384 -36.12 4.98 -0.25
C ARG A 384 -36.21 4.06 -1.47
N GLY A 385 -35.09 3.51 -1.95
CA GLY A 385 -35.05 2.62 -3.11
C GLY A 385 -35.48 3.27 -4.45
N ASN A 386 -35.50 4.60 -4.54
CA ASN A 386 -36.02 5.31 -5.71
C ASN A 386 -34.95 5.49 -6.79
N ILE A 387 -35.21 4.93 -7.96
CA ILE A 387 -34.33 4.95 -9.13
C ILE A 387 -34.08 6.36 -9.70
N ASN A 388 -35.04 7.28 -9.58
CA ASN A 388 -35.16 8.40 -10.52
C ASN A 388 -34.27 9.62 -10.26
N GLN A 389 -33.32 9.57 -9.31
CA GLN A 389 -32.61 10.79 -8.87
C GLN A 389 -31.11 10.85 -9.22
N ASN A 390 -30.51 9.82 -9.82
CA ASN A 390 -29.08 9.86 -10.21
C ASN A 390 -28.89 9.79 -11.74
N ILE A 391 -28.54 10.94 -12.34
CA ILE A 391 -28.31 11.12 -13.79
C ILE A 391 -27.15 10.25 -14.29
N PHE A 392 -26.08 10.11 -13.50
CA PHE A 392 -24.92 9.30 -13.87
C PHE A 392 -25.24 7.81 -13.88
N PHE A 393 -25.96 7.29 -12.89
CA PHE A 393 -26.41 5.90 -12.83
C PHE A 393 -27.29 5.54 -14.02
N GLN A 394 -28.21 6.44 -14.40
CA GLN A 394 -29.03 6.24 -15.60
C GLN A 394 -28.19 6.26 -16.89
N SER A 395 -27.22 7.17 -16.98
CA SER A 395 -26.30 7.25 -18.12
C SER A 395 -25.43 6.01 -18.24
N ALA A 396 -24.92 5.51 -17.10
CA ALA A 396 -24.15 4.27 -17.02
C ALA A 396 -25.02 3.04 -17.35
N TYR A 397 -26.25 2.96 -16.84
CA TYR A 397 -27.19 1.88 -17.17
C TYR A 397 -27.51 1.86 -18.66
N LYS A 398 -27.80 3.02 -19.25
CA LYS A 398 -28.03 3.15 -20.69
C LYS A 398 -26.81 2.70 -21.51
N LYS A 399 -25.59 3.03 -21.07
CA LYS A 399 -24.35 2.68 -21.79
C LYS A 399 -23.96 1.20 -21.62
N PHE A 400 -24.13 0.62 -20.44
CA PHE A 400 -23.53 -0.68 -20.09
C PHE A 400 -24.51 -1.80 -19.73
N SER A 401 -25.83 -1.60 -19.82
CA SER A 401 -26.84 -2.65 -19.54
C SER A 401 -26.75 -3.89 -20.45
N ASN A 402 -25.95 -3.85 -21.52
CA ASN A 402 -25.69 -5.02 -22.36
C ASN A 402 -24.46 -5.83 -21.91
N ASN A 403 -23.69 -5.35 -20.93
CA ASN A 403 -22.45 -6.00 -20.50
C ASN A 403 -22.70 -6.89 -19.26
N PRO A 404 -22.52 -8.23 -19.35
CA PRO A 404 -22.79 -9.16 -18.25
C PRO A 404 -21.78 -9.06 -17.08
N ASN A 405 -20.63 -8.40 -17.29
CA ASN A 405 -19.60 -8.20 -16.27
C ASN A 405 -19.79 -6.88 -15.51
N ILE A 406 -20.83 -6.11 -15.83
CA ILE A 406 -21.28 -4.96 -15.05
C ILE A 406 -22.54 -5.34 -14.29
N LEU A 407 -22.48 -5.28 -12.97
CA LEU A 407 -23.67 -5.40 -12.12
C LEU A 407 -24.19 -4.02 -11.76
N PHE A 408 -25.48 -3.82 -12.00
CA PHE A 408 -26.19 -2.64 -11.52
C PHE A 408 -26.94 -3.01 -10.26
N ALA A 409 -26.69 -2.28 -9.19
CA ALA A 409 -27.37 -2.51 -7.93
C ALA A 409 -27.85 -1.20 -7.30
N ILE A 410 -29.03 -1.29 -6.69
CA ILE A 410 -29.56 -0.27 -5.79
C ILE A 410 -29.57 -0.89 -4.40
N VAL A 411 -28.91 -0.23 -3.45
CA VAL A 411 -28.92 -0.65 -2.05
C VAL A 411 -29.81 0.29 -1.25
N SER A 412 -30.81 -0.27 -0.58
CA SER A 412 -31.68 0.45 0.36
C SER A 412 -31.39 0.08 1.80
N GLY A 413 -31.65 1.02 2.71
CA GLY A 413 -31.66 0.80 4.16
C GLY A 413 -32.98 0.23 4.70
N GLU A 414 -33.96 -0.03 3.83
CA GLU A 414 -35.26 -0.65 4.15
C GLU A 414 -35.46 -1.94 3.33
N ASN A 415 -35.91 -3.02 3.97
CA ASN A 415 -36.21 -4.30 3.31
C ASN A 415 -37.50 -4.13 2.49
N GLU A 416 -37.49 -4.51 1.21
CA GLU A 416 -38.63 -4.33 0.29
C GLU A 416 -39.95 -4.93 0.78
N LYS A 417 -39.93 -5.91 1.70
CA LYS A 417 -41.15 -6.41 2.35
C LYS A 417 -41.93 -5.33 3.13
N ALA A 418 -41.34 -4.16 3.41
CA ALA A 418 -41.91 -3.11 4.25
C ALA A 418 -42.46 -1.87 3.51
N SER A 419 -42.27 -1.69 2.18
CA SER A 419 -42.72 -0.46 1.49
C SER A 419 -43.55 -0.73 0.23
N THR A 420 -44.88 -0.79 0.40
CA THR A 420 -45.86 -0.99 -0.67
C THR A 420 -46.23 0.26 -1.47
N LYS A 421 -45.49 1.38 -1.37
CA LYS A 421 -45.87 2.63 -2.05
C LYS A 421 -44.74 3.27 -2.86
N GLN A 422 -44.96 3.26 -4.17
CA GLN A 422 -44.27 3.99 -5.25
C GLN A 422 -42.92 3.43 -5.72
N GLN A 423 -42.96 2.49 -6.66
CA GLN A 423 -41.83 2.21 -7.54
C GLN A 423 -42.32 2.16 -9.01
N LYS A 424 -41.93 3.15 -9.82
CA LYS A 424 -42.02 3.06 -11.29
C LYS A 424 -40.74 2.35 -11.77
N THR A 425 -40.90 1.25 -12.49
CA THR A 425 -39.85 0.37 -12.97
C THR A 425 -38.96 1.07 -14.01
N ILE A 426 -37.63 0.91 -13.91
CA ILE A 426 -36.72 1.07 -15.07
C ILE A 426 -37.18 0.07 -16.13
N ILE A 427 -37.13 0.44 -17.40
CA ILE A 427 -37.19 -0.55 -18.48
C ILE A 427 -35.88 -1.32 -18.43
N GLU A 428 -35.88 -2.45 -17.72
CA GLU A 428 -34.71 -3.29 -17.57
C GLU A 428 -34.34 -3.91 -18.92
N HIS A 429 -33.04 -3.93 -19.23
CA HIS A 429 -32.57 -4.69 -20.37
C HIS A 429 -32.75 -6.19 -20.10
N PRO A 430 -33.18 -7.02 -21.08
CA PRO A 430 -33.47 -8.45 -20.88
C PRO A 430 -32.33 -9.23 -20.24
N ASN A 431 -31.07 -8.82 -20.53
CA ASN A 431 -29.87 -9.54 -20.14
C ASN A 431 -29.18 -8.99 -18.87
N ASN A 432 -29.58 -7.82 -18.35
CA ASN A 432 -28.93 -7.24 -17.17
C ASN A 432 -29.92 -6.39 -16.35
N LYS A 433 -30.46 -7.01 -15.31
CA LYS A 433 -31.46 -6.41 -14.43
C LYS A 433 -30.79 -5.53 -13.38
N VAL A 434 -31.54 -4.56 -12.87
CA VAL A 434 -31.05 -3.77 -11.73
C VAL A 434 -31.33 -4.54 -10.46
N HIS A 435 -30.27 -5.05 -9.83
CA HIS A 435 -30.38 -5.75 -8.58
C HIS A 435 -30.85 -4.81 -7.47
N ARG A 436 -31.82 -5.26 -6.69
CA ARG A 436 -32.28 -4.56 -5.50
C ARG A 436 -31.76 -5.30 -4.29
N TRP A 437 -30.88 -4.64 -3.56
CA TRP A 437 -30.25 -5.19 -2.38
C TRP A 437 -30.61 -4.36 -1.17
N TYR A 438 -30.55 -5.01 -0.02
CA TYR A 438 -30.87 -4.42 1.25
C TYR A 438 -29.67 -4.52 2.18
N ALA A 439 -29.32 -3.39 2.80
CA ALA A 439 -28.31 -3.31 3.84
C ALA A 439 -29.03 -2.93 5.16
N PRO A 440 -29.29 -3.90 6.07
CA PRO A 440 -30.19 -3.72 7.20
C PRO A 440 -29.88 -2.62 8.21
N HIS A 441 -28.75 -1.93 8.06
CA HIS A 441 -28.26 -0.98 9.05
C HIS A 441 -27.65 0.31 8.46
N SER A 442 -27.77 0.57 7.16
CA SER A 442 -27.28 1.82 6.56
C SER A 442 -28.37 2.91 6.62
N ASN A 443 -28.22 3.90 7.51
CA ASN A 443 -29.15 5.05 7.58
C ASN A 443 -28.83 6.21 6.58
N ASP A 444 -27.91 5.98 5.62
CA ASP A 444 -27.30 6.89 4.59
C ASP A 444 -26.34 7.95 5.17
N TYR A 445 -25.22 8.42 4.58
CA TYR A 445 -24.74 8.48 3.17
C TYR A 445 -23.19 8.33 3.02
N LEU A 446 -22.44 7.92 4.06
CA LEU A 446 -20.98 8.13 4.11
C LEU A 446 -20.13 6.98 4.67
N ASP A 447 -20.67 5.75 4.71
CA ASP A 447 -19.97 4.58 5.29
C ASP A 447 -19.28 3.70 4.23
N PHE A 448 -18.55 4.31 3.31
CA PHE A 448 -17.91 3.59 2.20
C PHE A 448 -16.56 2.97 2.52
N ASN A 449 -15.97 3.24 3.69
CA ASN A 449 -14.80 2.48 4.14
C ASN A 449 -15.17 1.05 4.60
N LEU A 450 -16.46 0.68 4.56
CA LEU A 450 -17.03 -0.49 5.26
C LEU A 450 -17.70 -1.51 4.34
N LEU A 451 -17.73 -1.27 3.03
CA LEU A 451 -18.01 -2.33 2.08
C LEU A 451 -16.80 -3.27 2.09
N ASN A 452 -16.90 -4.39 2.80
CA ASN A 452 -15.94 -5.50 2.74
C ASN A 452 -16.04 -6.26 1.38
N LEU A 453 -16.15 -5.47 0.31
CA LEU A 453 -15.87 -5.85 -1.06
C LEU A 453 -14.36 -5.73 -1.23
N GLY A 454 -13.61 -6.60 -0.54
CA GLY A 454 -12.15 -6.61 -0.66
C GLY A 454 -11.72 -6.66 -2.14
N PRO A 455 -10.52 -6.13 -2.49
CA PRO A 455 -10.02 -6.13 -3.86
C PRO A 455 -9.92 -7.52 -4.51
N ASP A 456 -10.00 -8.59 -3.71
CA ASP A 456 -10.01 -9.98 -4.16
C ASP A 456 -11.40 -10.44 -4.68
N ASN A 457 -12.48 -9.70 -4.35
CA ASN A 457 -13.85 -10.07 -4.68
C ASN A 457 -14.52 -9.18 -5.72
N VAL A 458 -14.01 -7.99 -6.05
CA VAL A 458 -14.63 -7.07 -7.03
C VAL A 458 -13.56 -6.46 -7.93
N GLN A 459 -13.82 -6.40 -9.24
CA GLN A 459 -12.88 -5.80 -10.19
C GLN A 459 -12.82 -4.27 -10.06
N THR A 460 -13.98 -3.62 -9.93
CA THR A 460 -14.12 -2.17 -9.68
C THR A 460 -15.47 -1.89 -9.04
N LEU A 461 -15.51 -0.98 -8.07
CA LEU A 461 -16.73 -0.46 -7.47
C LEU A 461 -16.92 1.01 -7.87
N VAL A 462 -18.09 1.33 -8.42
CA VAL A 462 -18.49 2.68 -8.86
C VAL A 462 -19.70 3.10 -8.05
N LEU A 463 -19.62 4.27 -7.41
CA LEU A 463 -20.65 4.76 -6.51
C LEU A 463 -21.41 5.94 -7.14
N CYS A 464 -22.74 5.90 -7.07
CA CYS A 464 -23.62 6.91 -7.64
C CYS A 464 -24.48 7.57 -6.53
N PRO A 465 -24.00 8.65 -5.88
CA PRO A 465 -24.70 9.27 -4.73
C PRO A 465 -25.93 10.10 -5.15
N THR A 466 -26.98 10.20 -4.30
CA THR A 466 -28.11 11.11 -4.57
C THR A 466 -27.75 12.56 -4.20
N VAL A 467 -27.62 13.41 -5.23
CA VAL A 467 -27.86 14.88 -5.27
C VAL A 467 -27.04 15.81 -4.33
N ASN A 468 -26.40 16.82 -4.95
CA ASN A 468 -25.92 18.12 -4.41
C ASN A 468 -24.74 18.21 -3.43
N TYR A 469 -23.90 17.19 -3.30
CA TYR A 469 -22.57 17.38 -2.69
C TYR A 469 -21.46 17.12 -3.71
N HIS A 470 -20.72 18.18 -4.06
CA HIS A 470 -19.41 18.10 -4.71
C HIS A 470 -18.36 17.52 -3.73
N ILE A 471 -18.61 16.33 -3.21
CA ILE A 471 -17.64 15.59 -2.38
C ILE A 471 -16.96 14.58 -3.31
N SER A 472 -15.69 14.88 -3.58
CA SER A 472 -14.76 14.17 -4.45
C SER A 472 -14.78 12.64 -4.26
N ILE A 473 -15.22 11.93 -5.29
CA ILE A 473 -15.50 10.48 -5.32
C ILE A 473 -14.23 9.67 -5.68
N TYR A 474 -13.11 9.90 -5.01
CA TYR A 474 -11.93 9.07 -5.20
C TYR A 474 -11.28 8.71 -3.87
N HIS A 475 -10.95 7.43 -3.71
CA HIS A 475 -9.91 7.02 -2.77
C HIS A 475 -8.66 7.91 -3.00
N PRO A 476 -8.02 8.46 -1.95
CA PRO A 476 -6.90 9.41 -2.08
C PRO A 476 -5.78 8.92 -3.02
N TYR A 477 -5.62 7.60 -3.11
CA TYR A 477 -4.67 6.92 -3.99
C TYR A 477 -5.02 7.01 -5.48
N ILE A 478 -6.31 6.98 -5.84
CA ILE A 478 -6.79 7.07 -7.24
C ILE A 478 -6.70 8.52 -7.73
N ARG A 479 -7.04 9.49 -6.87
CA ARG A 479 -6.93 10.93 -7.16
C ARG A 479 -5.49 11.33 -7.49
N LYS A 480 -4.52 10.78 -6.76
CA LYS A 480 -3.09 11.02 -6.97
C LYS A 480 -2.58 10.42 -8.28
N LYS A 481 -3.24 9.37 -8.80
CA LYS A 481 -2.81 8.63 -10.00
C LYS A 481 -3.46 9.10 -11.30
N LEU A 482 -4.69 9.65 -11.25
CA LEU A 482 -5.48 9.87 -12.46
C LEU A 482 -5.32 11.25 -13.13
N ARG A 483 -5.06 12.36 -12.43
CA ARG A 483 -4.97 13.72 -13.05
C ARG A 483 -6.12 14.07 -14.04
N ILE A 484 -7.32 13.50 -13.92
CA ILE A 484 -8.47 13.74 -14.84
C ILE A 484 -9.42 14.78 -14.25
N SER A 485 -10.04 15.59 -15.11
CA SER A 485 -11.21 16.42 -14.75
C SER A 485 -12.43 15.55 -14.42
N ASP A 486 -13.13 15.87 -13.35
CA ASP A 486 -14.21 15.05 -12.78
C ASP A 486 -15.54 15.20 -13.55
N THR A 487 -15.55 14.81 -14.83
CA THR A 487 -16.73 14.84 -15.71
C THR A 487 -17.39 13.47 -15.80
N ASP A 488 -18.71 13.42 -16.03
CA ASP A 488 -19.45 12.16 -16.22
C ASP A 488 -18.92 11.33 -17.40
N SER A 489 -18.47 11.99 -18.48
CA SER A 489 -17.82 11.33 -19.62
C SER A 489 -16.54 10.61 -19.21
N ALA A 490 -15.64 11.27 -18.47
CA ALA A 490 -14.40 10.66 -17.99
C ALA A 490 -14.66 9.45 -17.05
N ARG A 491 -15.73 9.53 -16.23
CA ARG A 491 -16.17 8.43 -15.36
C ARG A 491 -16.69 7.24 -16.17
N LEU A 492 -17.52 7.48 -17.19
CA LEU A 492 -18.01 6.42 -18.09
C LEU A 492 -16.86 5.76 -18.85
N ASP A 493 -15.89 6.53 -19.35
CA ASP A 493 -14.72 6.01 -20.06
C ASP A 493 -13.83 5.15 -19.16
N TYR A 494 -13.70 5.52 -17.87
CA TYR A 494 -12.98 4.70 -16.90
C TYR A 494 -13.66 3.35 -16.66
N ILE A 495 -14.98 3.35 -16.45
CA ILE A 495 -15.78 2.12 -16.25
C ILE A 495 -15.62 1.19 -17.45
N GLU A 496 -15.74 1.75 -18.65
CA GLU A 496 -15.52 1.02 -19.90
C GLU A 496 -14.15 0.35 -19.92
N LYS A 497 -13.07 1.06 -19.56
CA LYS A 497 -11.71 0.49 -19.48
C LYS A 497 -11.59 -0.65 -18.47
N GLN A 498 -12.38 -0.66 -17.40
CA GLN A 498 -12.33 -1.74 -16.41
C GLN A 498 -12.98 -3.03 -16.94
N VAL A 499 -14.07 -2.94 -17.70
CA VAL A 499 -14.79 -4.14 -18.20
C VAL A 499 -14.42 -4.57 -19.60
N THR A 500 -13.70 -3.74 -20.35
CA THR A 500 -13.22 -4.06 -21.71
C THR A 500 -11.81 -4.66 -21.70
N LYS A 501 -11.40 -5.27 -20.58
CA LYS A 501 -10.12 -5.99 -20.54
C LYS A 501 -10.17 -7.14 -21.54
N THR A 502 -9.34 -6.97 -22.56
CA THR A 502 -9.17 -7.91 -23.64
C THR A 502 -7.69 -8.25 -23.71
N ASP A 503 -7.38 -9.53 -23.76
CA ASP A 503 -6.01 -10.01 -23.89
C ASP A 503 -5.97 -11.36 -24.61
N GLY A 504 -4.78 -11.74 -25.06
CA GLY A 504 -4.55 -12.89 -25.90
C GLY A 504 -4.30 -12.51 -27.37
N PRO A 505 -4.24 -13.50 -28.26
CA PRO A 505 -4.45 -14.92 -27.99
C PRO A 505 -3.32 -15.53 -27.15
N PHE A 506 -3.67 -16.39 -26.20
CA PHE A 506 -2.74 -17.30 -25.51
C PHE A 506 -2.82 -18.65 -26.20
N VAL A 507 -1.71 -19.05 -26.83
CA VAL A 507 -1.71 -20.16 -27.78
C VAL A 507 -0.81 -21.28 -27.27
N TYR A 508 -1.35 -22.50 -27.18
CA TYR A 508 -0.65 -23.66 -26.64
C TYR A 508 -0.65 -24.86 -27.59
N TYR A 509 0.51 -25.49 -27.73
CA TYR A 509 0.65 -26.76 -28.41
C TYR A 509 0.27 -27.94 -27.52
N SER A 510 -0.45 -28.91 -28.08
CA SER A 510 -0.72 -30.22 -27.47
C SER A 510 -0.62 -31.29 -28.55
N GLY A 511 0.56 -31.93 -28.64
CA GLY A 511 0.86 -32.87 -29.73
C GLY A 511 0.73 -32.19 -31.09
N ASP A 512 -0.25 -32.63 -31.87
CA ASP A 512 -0.54 -32.11 -33.21
C ASP A 512 -1.62 -31.02 -33.25
N THR A 513 -2.16 -30.63 -32.09
CA THR A 513 -3.27 -29.67 -31.96
C THR A 513 -2.79 -28.38 -31.31
N CYS A 514 -3.48 -27.28 -31.62
CA CYS A 514 -3.22 -25.98 -31.02
C CYS A 514 -4.48 -25.43 -30.34
N PHE A 515 -4.37 -25.03 -29.08
CA PHE A 515 -5.44 -24.40 -28.31
C PHE A 515 -5.24 -22.90 -28.28
N VAL A 516 -6.26 -22.13 -28.65
CA VAL A 516 -6.22 -20.67 -28.64
C VAL A 516 -7.20 -20.14 -27.61
N HIS A 517 -6.67 -19.48 -26.59
CA HIS A 517 -7.49 -18.84 -25.58
C HIS A 517 -7.45 -17.33 -25.74
N ASN A 518 -8.61 -16.70 -25.69
CA ASN A 518 -8.76 -15.25 -25.69
C ASN A 518 -9.54 -14.82 -24.45
N ILE A 519 -9.24 -13.63 -23.96
CA ILE A 519 -10.05 -12.97 -22.94
C ILE A 519 -10.68 -11.78 -23.62
N ARG A 520 -12.01 -11.71 -23.66
CA ARG A 520 -12.74 -10.57 -24.20
C ARG A 520 -13.72 -10.08 -23.17
N ASN A 521 -13.66 -8.80 -22.86
CA ASN A 521 -14.49 -8.18 -21.84
C ASN A 521 -14.53 -9.03 -20.56
N THR A 522 -13.37 -9.42 -20.01
CA THR A 522 -13.23 -10.30 -18.82
C THR A 522 -13.86 -11.69 -18.89
N THR A 523 -14.33 -12.12 -20.06
CA THR A 523 -14.85 -13.47 -20.31
C THR A 523 -13.80 -14.29 -21.04
N PRO A 524 -13.31 -15.41 -20.47
CA PRO A 524 -12.43 -16.32 -21.18
C PRO A 524 -13.25 -17.07 -22.24
N PHE A 525 -12.71 -17.14 -23.44
CA PHE A 525 -13.26 -17.97 -24.52
C PHE A 525 -12.12 -18.73 -25.17
N THR A 526 -12.36 -20.00 -25.47
CA THR A 526 -11.36 -20.91 -26.06
C THR A 526 -11.84 -21.36 -27.42
N ASP A 527 -11.09 -21.02 -28.45
CA ASP A 527 -11.21 -21.62 -29.77
C ASP A 527 -10.25 -22.82 -29.87
N THR A 528 -10.72 -23.90 -30.48
CA THR A 528 -9.89 -25.08 -30.76
C THR A 528 -9.55 -25.11 -32.24
N ILE A 529 -8.26 -25.19 -32.58
CA ILE A 529 -7.78 -25.21 -33.97
C ILE A 529 -7.12 -26.56 -34.24
N TYR A 530 -7.64 -27.26 -35.24
CA TYR A 530 -7.28 -28.64 -35.56
C TYR A 530 -6.08 -28.76 -36.53
N ASP A 531 -5.42 -27.66 -36.90
CA ASP A 531 -4.21 -27.67 -37.72
C ASP A 531 -3.19 -26.63 -37.24
N LYS A 532 -1.92 -27.04 -37.13
CA LYS A 532 -0.79 -26.27 -36.56
C LYS A 532 -0.28 -25.18 -37.48
N HIS A 533 -0.71 -25.21 -38.73
CA HIS A 533 -0.25 -24.32 -39.77
C HIS A 533 -1.46 -23.55 -40.33
N VAL A 534 -1.31 -22.22 -40.43
CA VAL A 534 -2.16 -21.33 -41.25
C VAL A 534 -3.44 -20.77 -40.61
N SER A 535 -3.77 -21.04 -39.34
CA SER A 535 -4.92 -20.36 -38.73
C SER A 535 -4.60 -18.92 -38.32
N GLU A 536 -5.13 -17.94 -39.04
CA GLU A 536 -5.06 -16.52 -38.65
C GLU A 536 -5.83 -16.27 -37.35
N GLN A 537 -5.17 -15.69 -36.35
CA GLN A 537 -5.77 -15.29 -35.09
C GLN A 537 -5.87 -13.77 -34.98
N ASN A 538 -6.98 -13.29 -34.42
CA ASN A 538 -7.14 -11.88 -34.10
C ASN A 538 -6.44 -11.57 -32.78
N VAL A 539 -5.53 -10.59 -32.82
CA VAL A 539 -4.88 -10.00 -31.65
C VAL A 539 -5.53 -8.65 -31.39
N TYR A 540 -6.23 -8.52 -30.26
CA TYR A 540 -6.93 -7.29 -29.90
C TYR A 540 -5.99 -6.29 -29.22
N THR A 541 -6.23 -5.00 -29.41
CA THR A 541 -5.24 -3.96 -29.10
C THR A 541 -5.77 -2.87 -28.14
N ASP A 542 -5.21 -1.66 -28.26
CA ASP A 542 -5.45 -0.45 -27.46
C ASP A 542 -6.83 0.20 -27.63
N SER A 543 -7.58 -0.17 -28.67
CA SER A 543 -8.86 0.43 -29.01
C SER A 543 -9.93 -0.64 -29.16
N GLN A 544 -11.16 -0.34 -28.71
CA GLN A 544 -12.25 -1.30 -28.72
C GLN A 544 -12.54 -1.78 -30.16
N GLY A 545 -12.51 -3.10 -30.36
CA GLY A 545 -12.71 -3.71 -31.68
C GLY A 545 -11.49 -3.62 -32.61
N SER A 546 -10.47 -2.83 -32.29
CA SER A 546 -9.21 -2.82 -33.02
C SER A 546 -8.45 -4.12 -32.79
N HIS A 547 -8.01 -4.71 -33.89
CA HIS A 547 -7.25 -5.95 -33.90
C HIS A 547 -6.34 -5.98 -35.13
N PHE A 548 -5.30 -6.82 -35.06
CA PHE A 548 -4.54 -7.25 -36.22
C PHE A 548 -4.50 -8.77 -36.27
N LYS A 549 -4.18 -9.31 -37.44
CA LYS A 549 -4.13 -10.76 -37.65
C LYS A 549 -2.70 -11.27 -37.51
N VAL A 550 -2.56 -12.43 -36.88
CA VAL A 550 -1.30 -13.17 -36.79
C VAL A 550 -1.48 -14.62 -37.22
N SER A 551 -0.56 -15.11 -38.05
CA SER A 551 -0.49 -16.52 -38.41
C SER A 551 0.40 -17.25 -37.41
N ILE A 552 -0.13 -18.30 -36.79
CA ILE A 552 0.66 -19.14 -35.88
C ILE A 552 1.68 -19.92 -36.72
N MET A 553 2.95 -19.61 -36.52
CA MET A 553 4.07 -20.33 -37.14
C MET A 553 4.34 -21.63 -36.39
N GLY A 554 4.97 -22.60 -37.07
CA GLY A 554 5.42 -23.84 -36.43
C GLY A 554 6.47 -23.62 -35.33
N LYS A 555 6.98 -24.72 -34.76
CA LYS A 555 7.94 -24.69 -33.64
C LYS A 555 9.13 -23.77 -33.94
N ALA A 556 9.29 -22.74 -33.09
CA ALA A 556 10.35 -21.75 -33.21
C ALA A 556 11.74 -22.42 -33.18
N GLN A 557 12.63 -21.96 -34.05
CA GLN A 557 14.01 -22.41 -34.13
C GLN A 557 14.96 -21.32 -33.60
N PRO A 558 16.10 -21.67 -32.99
CA PRO A 558 17.12 -20.70 -32.61
C PRO A 558 17.52 -19.83 -33.80
N THR A 559 17.56 -18.51 -33.61
CA THR A 559 17.98 -17.57 -34.66
C THR A 559 19.51 -17.48 -34.73
N PRO A 560 20.10 -17.22 -35.92
CA PRO A 560 21.51 -16.86 -36.03
C PRO A 560 21.85 -15.68 -35.12
N SER A 561 23.10 -15.57 -34.68
CA SER A 561 23.55 -14.46 -33.82
C SER A 561 24.49 -13.48 -34.52
N ILE A 562 24.72 -13.68 -35.82
CA ILE A 562 25.59 -12.85 -36.66
C ILE A 562 24.87 -12.61 -37.99
N TYR A 563 24.73 -11.33 -38.35
CA TYR A 563 24.03 -10.87 -39.54
C TYR A 563 24.88 -9.84 -40.30
N PRO A 564 24.72 -9.73 -41.63
CA PRO A 564 25.35 -8.66 -42.40
C PRO A 564 24.80 -7.28 -42.00
N GLN A 565 25.55 -6.22 -42.33
CA GLN A 565 25.08 -4.84 -42.14
C GLN A 565 23.94 -4.55 -43.12
N PRO A 566 22.73 -4.20 -42.66
CA PRO A 566 21.68 -3.71 -43.54
C PRO A 566 21.95 -2.26 -43.95
N GLU A 567 21.43 -1.85 -45.12
CA GLU A 567 21.45 -0.45 -45.57
C GLU A 567 20.71 0.47 -44.59
N LYS A 568 19.66 -0.05 -43.97
CA LYS A 568 18.82 0.67 -43.02
C LYS A 568 18.39 -0.22 -41.86
N MET A 569 18.40 0.31 -40.65
CA MET A 569 17.98 -0.38 -39.44
C MET A 569 17.36 0.57 -38.43
N LEU A 570 16.24 0.19 -37.81
CA LEU A 570 15.64 0.90 -36.68
C LEU A 570 15.83 0.06 -35.40
N VAL A 571 16.27 0.69 -34.31
CA VAL A 571 16.45 0.06 -33.00
C VAL A 571 15.57 0.76 -31.95
N LEU A 572 14.83 -0.06 -31.18
CA LEU A 572 13.99 0.33 -30.05
C LEU A 572 14.26 -0.61 -28.87
N SER A 573 13.95 -0.20 -27.64
CA SER A 573 14.02 -1.05 -26.44
C SER A 573 12.99 -0.62 -25.39
N ASP A 574 12.83 -1.40 -24.31
CA ASP A 574 12.22 -0.98 -23.04
C ASP A 574 10.80 -0.37 -23.16
N LEU A 575 9.99 -0.91 -24.09
CA LEU A 575 8.61 -0.44 -24.29
C LEU A 575 7.65 -0.93 -23.19
N GLU A 576 8.03 -1.95 -22.42
CA GLU A 576 7.35 -2.35 -21.17
C GLU A 576 5.82 -2.46 -21.30
N GLY A 577 5.36 -3.19 -22.32
CA GLY A 577 3.94 -3.41 -22.59
C GLY A 577 3.18 -2.18 -23.13
N ASN A 578 3.85 -1.13 -23.59
CA ASN A 578 3.25 0.04 -24.22
C ASN A 578 3.00 -0.15 -25.72
N TYR A 579 1.95 -0.91 -26.04
CA TYR A 579 1.58 -1.24 -27.44
C TYR A 579 1.27 0.01 -28.27
N LYS A 580 0.60 1.00 -27.70
CA LYS A 580 0.26 2.23 -28.43
C LYS A 580 1.52 2.91 -28.95
N THR A 581 2.51 3.12 -28.08
CA THR A 581 3.80 3.70 -28.47
C THR A 581 4.48 2.85 -29.54
N LEU A 582 4.57 1.53 -29.35
CA LEU A 582 5.16 0.63 -30.35
C LEU A 582 4.49 0.82 -31.72
N ARG A 583 3.16 0.72 -31.78
CA ARG A 583 2.40 0.84 -33.03
C ARG A 583 2.62 2.21 -33.69
N GLU A 584 2.47 3.30 -32.93
CA GLU A 584 2.64 4.65 -33.47
C GLU A 584 4.06 4.89 -33.97
N PHE A 585 5.08 4.40 -33.26
CA PHE A 585 6.47 4.50 -33.68
C PHE A 585 6.71 3.77 -35.00
N LEU A 586 6.23 2.53 -35.12
CA LEU A 586 6.38 1.73 -36.34
C LEU A 586 5.62 2.34 -37.52
N LEU A 587 4.43 2.92 -37.30
CA LEU A 587 3.67 3.61 -38.34
C LEU A 587 4.36 4.90 -38.81
N ASN A 588 4.79 5.74 -37.86
CA ASN A 588 5.37 7.04 -38.14
C ASN A 588 6.75 6.95 -38.80
N HIS A 589 7.48 5.85 -38.57
CA HIS A 589 8.75 5.54 -39.24
C HIS A 589 8.61 4.59 -40.44
N HIS A 590 7.38 4.34 -40.89
CA HIS A 590 7.07 3.52 -42.07
C HIS A 590 7.63 2.09 -42.01
N VAL A 591 7.79 1.54 -40.82
CA VAL A 591 8.12 0.13 -40.63
C VAL A 591 6.91 -0.75 -40.95
N ILE A 592 5.72 -0.26 -40.59
CA ILE A 592 4.44 -0.90 -40.90
C ILE A 592 3.45 0.07 -41.56
N ASP A 593 2.50 -0.45 -42.33
CA ASP A 593 1.32 0.29 -42.78
C ASP A 593 0.17 0.22 -41.76
N LYS A 594 -0.95 0.91 -42.07
CA LYS A 594 -2.18 0.92 -41.24
C LYS A 594 -2.84 -0.46 -41.11
N ASN A 595 -2.48 -1.41 -41.97
CA ASN A 595 -2.95 -2.79 -41.95
C ASN A 595 -1.94 -3.74 -41.28
N TYR A 596 -0.90 -3.19 -40.62
CA TYR A 596 0.17 -3.94 -39.96
C TYR A 596 1.01 -4.79 -40.92
N ASN A 597 1.06 -4.45 -42.20
CA ASN A 597 1.98 -5.07 -43.15
C ASN A 597 3.35 -4.42 -43.04
N TRP A 598 4.40 -5.21 -43.28
CA TRP A 598 5.76 -4.71 -43.32
C TRP A 598 5.97 -3.80 -44.54
N THR A 599 6.41 -2.57 -44.30
CA THR A 599 6.72 -1.57 -45.35
C THR A 599 8.17 -1.10 -45.31
N PHE A 600 9.00 -1.71 -44.46
CA PHE A 600 10.39 -1.32 -44.28
C PHE A 600 11.35 -1.96 -45.31
N GLY A 601 10.84 -2.57 -46.38
CA GLY A 601 11.65 -3.16 -47.45
C GLY A 601 12.67 -4.18 -46.93
N LYS A 602 13.94 -4.05 -47.35
CA LYS A 602 15.06 -4.90 -46.90
C LYS A 602 15.72 -4.43 -45.60
N ALA A 603 15.16 -3.41 -44.95
CA ALA A 603 15.73 -2.87 -43.72
C ALA A 603 15.49 -3.82 -42.54
N HIS A 604 16.14 -3.54 -41.42
CA HIS A 604 16.03 -4.37 -40.22
C HIS A 604 15.34 -3.61 -39.08
N LEU A 605 14.46 -4.26 -38.33
CA LEU A 605 13.93 -3.77 -37.06
C LEU A 605 14.62 -4.51 -35.92
N VAL A 606 15.10 -3.81 -34.90
CA VAL A 606 15.72 -4.39 -33.71
C VAL A 606 14.96 -3.96 -32.48
N ILE A 607 14.53 -4.95 -31.69
CA ILE A 607 13.96 -4.77 -30.36
C ILE A 607 15.01 -5.27 -29.35
N ALA A 608 15.69 -4.33 -28.70
CA ALA A 608 16.77 -4.61 -27.76
C ALA A 608 16.25 -4.88 -26.32
N GLY A 609 15.22 -5.72 -26.19
CA GLY A 609 14.70 -6.23 -24.91
C GLY A 609 13.64 -5.39 -24.21
N ASP A 610 13.11 -5.94 -23.13
CA ASP A 610 12.16 -5.34 -22.18
C ASP A 610 10.83 -4.87 -22.82
N ILE A 611 10.20 -5.78 -23.55
CA ILE A 611 8.79 -5.65 -23.97
C ILE A 611 7.84 -6.07 -22.85
N PHE A 612 8.30 -6.91 -21.92
CA PHE A 612 7.53 -7.42 -20.78
C PHE A 612 7.35 -6.40 -19.64
N ASP A 613 6.44 -6.76 -18.74
CA ASP A 613 6.20 -6.12 -17.44
C ASP A 613 5.69 -4.68 -17.47
N ARG A 614 5.25 -4.20 -16.29
CA ARG A 614 4.70 -2.86 -15.99
C ARG A 614 3.44 -2.46 -16.77
N GLY A 615 3.45 -2.49 -18.09
CA GLY A 615 2.32 -2.15 -18.96
C GLY A 615 1.26 -3.24 -19.08
N THR A 616 0.15 -2.88 -19.74
CA THR A 616 -1.07 -3.71 -19.82
C THR A 616 -1.26 -4.39 -21.17
N GLN A 617 -0.34 -4.22 -22.13
CA GLN A 617 -0.50 -4.71 -23.51
C GLN A 617 0.71 -5.48 -24.05
N VAL A 618 1.44 -6.15 -23.17
CA VAL A 618 2.60 -7.01 -23.48
C VAL A 618 2.24 -8.04 -24.56
N THR A 619 1.13 -8.77 -24.41
CA THR A 619 0.71 -9.78 -25.39
C THR A 619 0.55 -9.20 -26.80
N ALA A 620 -0.06 -8.02 -26.92
CA ALA A 620 -0.24 -7.35 -28.20
C ALA A 620 1.10 -6.89 -28.81
N CYS A 621 2.04 -6.40 -27.98
CA CYS A 621 3.40 -6.08 -28.43
C CYS A 621 4.10 -7.32 -28.97
N LEU A 622 4.11 -8.42 -28.21
CA LEU A 622 4.79 -9.65 -28.59
C LEU A 622 4.23 -10.22 -29.88
N TRP A 623 2.91 -10.28 -30.03
CA TRP A 623 2.29 -10.78 -31.26
C TRP A 623 2.53 -9.87 -32.46
N LEU A 624 2.58 -8.55 -32.28
CA LEU A 624 2.91 -7.63 -33.36
C LEU A 624 4.33 -7.93 -33.85
N ILE A 625 5.30 -7.97 -32.94
CA ILE A 625 6.70 -8.25 -33.28
C ILE A 625 6.86 -9.64 -33.89
N TYR A 626 6.22 -10.66 -33.30
CA TYR A 626 6.16 -12.02 -33.84
C TYR A 626 5.64 -12.05 -35.28
N SER A 627 4.54 -11.32 -35.57
CA SER A 627 3.95 -11.27 -36.91
C SER A 627 4.85 -10.59 -37.94
N LEU A 628 5.70 -9.66 -37.50
CA LEU A 628 6.60 -8.91 -38.36
C LEU A 628 7.81 -9.74 -38.79
N GLU A 629 8.22 -10.77 -38.05
CA GLU A 629 9.39 -11.58 -38.42
C GLU A 629 9.24 -12.21 -39.81
N GLU A 630 8.10 -12.87 -40.07
CA GLU A 630 7.84 -13.49 -41.38
C GLU A 630 7.56 -12.45 -42.47
N LYS A 631 6.85 -11.37 -42.14
CA LYS A 631 6.56 -10.29 -43.10
C LYS A 631 7.83 -9.58 -43.55
N ALA A 632 8.76 -9.31 -42.62
CA ALA A 632 10.05 -8.72 -42.93
C ALA A 632 10.90 -9.67 -43.77
N LYS A 633 10.99 -10.94 -43.37
CA LYS A 633 11.75 -11.97 -44.09
C LYS A 633 11.24 -12.16 -45.52
N ALA A 634 9.92 -12.15 -45.73
CA ALA A 634 9.32 -12.24 -47.06
C ALA A 634 9.68 -11.04 -47.96
N ALA A 635 9.90 -9.87 -47.39
CA ALA A 635 10.35 -8.66 -48.09
C ALA A 635 11.89 -8.55 -48.21
N GLY A 636 12.63 -9.52 -47.69
CA GLY A 636 14.10 -9.50 -47.64
C GLY A 636 14.69 -8.63 -46.54
N GLY A 637 13.86 -8.17 -45.59
CA GLY A 637 14.29 -7.53 -44.34
C GLY A 637 14.37 -8.52 -43.18
N PHE A 638 14.52 -8.00 -41.96
CA PHE A 638 14.62 -8.85 -40.76
C PHE A 638 14.09 -8.16 -39.49
N VAL A 639 13.62 -8.94 -38.53
CA VAL A 639 13.27 -8.47 -37.18
C VAL A 639 14.16 -9.20 -36.18
N HIS A 640 14.95 -8.44 -35.42
CA HIS A 640 15.79 -8.93 -34.35
C HIS A 640 15.09 -8.70 -33.02
N PHE A 641 14.86 -9.76 -32.25
CA PHE A 641 14.36 -9.67 -30.89
C PHE A 641 15.46 -10.15 -29.95
N ILE A 642 16.02 -9.23 -29.16
CA ILE A 642 17.03 -9.53 -28.16
C ILE A 642 16.34 -9.63 -26.80
N LEU A 643 16.64 -10.66 -26.02
CA LEU A 643 16.04 -10.84 -24.70
C LEU A 643 16.64 -9.84 -23.69
N GLY A 644 15.79 -9.07 -23.04
CA GLY A 644 16.11 -8.24 -21.89
C GLY A 644 15.96 -8.98 -20.57
N ASN A 645 16.18 -8.29 -19.46
CA ASN A 645 16.03 -8.92 -18.15
C ASN A 645 14.57 -9.24 -17.86
N HIS A 646 13.60 -8.43 -18.32
CA HIS A 646 12.20 -8.67 -18.05
C HIS A 646 11.69 -9.93 -18.79
N GLU A 647 12.13 -10.19 -20.03
CA GLU A 647 11.83 -11.47 -20.70
C GLU A 647 12.40 -12.67 -19.92
N VAL A 648 13.68 -12.59 -19.51
CA VAL A 648 14.34 -13.69 -18.78
C VAL A 648 13.68 -13.90 -17.42
N MET A 649 13.33 -12.83 -16.70
CA MET A 649 12.62 -12.89 -15.42
C MET A 649 11.28 -13.61 -15.57
N ASN A 650 10.47 -13.23 -16.57
CA ASN A 650 9.18 -13.85 -16.82
C ASN A 650 9.29 -15.33 -17.21
N LEU A 651 10.24 -15.68 -18.08
CA LEU A 651 10.48 -17.08 -18.48
C LEU A 651 11.03 -17.96 -17.36
N THR A 652 11.59 -17.38 -16.29
CA THR A 652 12.20 -18.08 -15.15
C THR A 652 11.41 -17.95 -13.85
N GLY A 653 10.22 -17.33 -13.88
CA GLY A 653 9.31 -17.23 -12.72
C GLY A 653 9.64 -16.12 -11.72
N LYS A 654 10.42 -15.09 -12.11
CA LYS A 654 10.68 -13.90 -11.28
C LYS A 654 9.68 -12.79 -11.63
N LEU A 655 8.52 -12.79 -10.99
CA LEU A 655 7.34 -12.07 -11.48
C LEU A 655 7.06 -10.70 -10.80
N SER A 656 8.05 -10.09 -10.15
CA SER A 656 7.85 -8.90 -9.30
C SER A 656 7.39 -7.64 -10.04
N TYR A 657 7.57 -7.58 -11.36
CA TYR A 657 7.22 -6.42 -12.19
C TYR A 657 6.01 -6.67 -13.10
N VAL A 658 5.47 -7.89 -13.11
CA VAL A 658 4.31 -8.26 -13.92
C VAL A 658 3.11 -7.43 -13.51
N HIS A 659 2.44 -6.82 -14.49
CA HIS A 659 1.20 -6.10 -14.22
C HIS A 659 0.12 -7.07 -13.69
N LYS A 660 -0.59 -6.67 -12.63
CA LYS A 660 -1.54 -7.53 -11.90
C LYS A 660 -2.60 -8.22 -12.77
N ASP A 661 -2.96 -7.60 -13.89
CA ASP A 661 -3.97 -8.11 -14.82
C ASP A 661 -3.57 -9.45 -15.44
N TYR A 662 -2.28 -9.70 -15.68
CA TYR A 662 -1.86 -10.99 -16.25
C TYR A 662 -2.04 -12.17 -15.29
N PHE A 663 -1.95 -11.94 -13.98
CA PHE A 663 -2.32 -12.98 -13.00
C PHE A 663 -3.84 -13.24 -13.01
N GLN A 664 -4.64 -12.19 -13.21
CA GLN A 664 -6.09 -12.34 -13.38
C GLN A 664 -6.41 -13.12 -14.67
N PHE A 665 -5.72 -12.81 -15.77
CA PHE A 665 -5.85 -13.52 -17.04
C PHE A 665 -5.49 -14.99 -16.91
N ALA A 666 -4.35 -15.31 -16.29
CA ALA A 666 -3.96 -16.68 -15.99
C ALA A 666 -5.04 -17.41 -15.18
N THR A 667 -5.55 -16.79 -14.12
CA THR A 667 -6.61 -17.34 -13.27
C THR A 667 -7.90 -17.59 -14.07
N MET A 668 -8.32 -16.66 -14.94
CA MET A 668 -9.49 -16.82 -15.81
C MET A 668 -9.34 -18.00 -16.78
N LEU A 669 -8.10 -18.30 -17.19
CA LEU A 669 -7.78 -19.45 -18.04
C LEU A 669 -7.57 -20.75 -17.25
N GLY A 670 -7.71 -20.73 -15.92
CA GLY A 670 -7.45 -21.89 -15.05
C GLY A 670 -5.98 -22.29 -15.01
N ARG A 671 -5.07 -21.32 -15.13
CA ARG A 671 -3.61 -21.51 -15.28
C ARG A 671 -2.84 -20.65 -14.28
N SER A 672 -1.58 -20.99 -14.04
CA SER A 672 -0.64 -20.07 -13.40
C SER A 672 -0.10 -19.04 -14.41
N TYR A 673 0.54 -17.97 -13.94
CA TYR A 673 1.18 -17.01 -14.86
C TYR A 673 2.30 -17.68 -15.66
N GLU A 674 3.10 -18.52 -15.01
CA GLU A 674 4.21 -19.25 -15.62
C GLU A 674 3.74 -20.14 -16.78
N ASP A 675 2.53 -20.71 -16.67
CA ASP A 675 1.93 -21.50 -17.74
C ASP A 675 1.67 -20.67 -19.00
N LEU A 676 1.38 -19.36 -18.88
CA LEU A 676 1.16 -18.48 -20.05
C LEU A 676 2.38 -18.44 -20.99
N LEU A 677 3.58 -18.58 -20.42
CA LEU A 677 4.87 -18.60 -21.12
C LEU A 677 5.57 -19.96 -20.98
N GLY A 678 4.81 -21.03 -20.71
CA GLY A 678 5.31 -22.38 -20.54
C GLY A 678 5.99 -22.94 -21.81
N LEU A 679 6.60 -24.12 -21.69
CA LEU A 679 7.28 -24.78 -22.82
C LEU A 679 6.31 -25.22 -23.94
N ASN A 680 5.02 -25.31 -23.67
CA ASN A 680 3.98 -25.59 -24.64
C ASN A 680 3.31 -24.32 -25.21
N SER A 681 3.62 -23.12 -24.69
CA SER A 681 3.11 -21.86 -25.21
C SER A 681 3.85 -21.46 -26.50
N VAL A 682 3.14 -20.96 -27.51
CA VAL A 682 3.75 -20.46 -28.76
C VAL A 682 4.71 -19.30 -28.46
N LEU A 683 4.24 -18.29 -27.73
CA LEU A 683 5.09 -17.17 -27.33
C LEU A 683 6.20 -17.62 -26.39
N GLY A 684 5.92 -18.57 -25.49
CA GLY A 684 6.93 -19.16 -24.61
C GLY A 684 8.06 -19.86 -25.38
N GLN A 685 7.74 -20.60 -26.44
CA GLN A 685 8.73 -21.24 -27.33
C GLN A 685 9.47 -20.21 -28.19
N TRP A 686 8.74 -19.24 -28.75
CA TRP A 686 9.31 -18.18 -29.57
C TRP A 686 10.33 -17.34 -28.80
N LEU A 687 10.00 -16.89 -27.58
CA LEU A 687 10.93 -16.14 -26.75
C LEU A 687 12.18 -16.96 -26.38
N ARG A 688 12.02 -18.24 -26.07
CA ARG A 688 13.15 -19.13 -25.76
C ARG A 688 14.07 -19.37 -26.95
N SER A 689 13.65 -19.07 -28.18
CA SER A 689 14.48 -19.20 -29.37
C SER A 689 15.33 -17.95 -29.67
N LYS A 690 15.15 -16.86 -28.90
CA LYS A 690 15.81 -15.57 -29.12
C LYS A 690 17.17 -15.47 -28.43
N ASN A 691 18.01 -14.62 -29.00
CA ASN A 691 19.37 -14.37 -28.52
C ASN A 691 19.38 -13.33 -27.38
N ILE A 692 20.43 -13.34 -26.57
CA ILE A 692 20.73 -12.25 -25.61
C ILE A 692 21.77 -11.28 -26.14
N ILE A 693 22.54 -11.68 -27.16
CA ILE A 693 23.50 -10.84 -27.86
C ILE A 693 23.46 -11.17 -29.36
N GLU A 694 23.44 -10.15 -30.21
CA GLU A 694 23.62 -10.32 -31.66
C GLU A 694 24.68 -9.36 -32.20
N VAL A 695 25.33 -9.76 -33.30
CA VAL A 695 26.18 -8.88 -34.12
C VAL A 695 25.48 -8.64 -35.45
N ILE A 696 25.20 -7.39 -35.78
CA ILE A 696 24.55 -6.96 -37.02
C ILE A 696 25.50 -5.98 -37.72
N GLY A 697 26.24 -6.49 -38.70
CA GLY A 697 27.32 -5.76 -39.35
C GLY A 697 28.40 -5.38 -38.34
N GLU A 698 28.58 -4.08 -38.13
CA GLU A 698 29.55 -3.53 -37.17
C GLU A 698 28.97 -3.26 -35.77
N ASN A 699 27.72 -3.66 -35.51
CA ASN A 699 26.99 -3.34 -34.27
C ASN A 699 26.79 -4.59 -33.43
N LEU A 700 27.25 -4.59 -32.18
CA LEU A 700 26.83 -5.56 -31.16
C LEU A 700 25.60 -5.03 -30.44
N VAL A 701 24.51 -5.78 -30.45
CA VAL A 701 23.26 -5.44 -29.75
C VAL A 701 23.08 -6.37 -28.56
N THR A 702 22.87 -5.79 -27.39
CA THR A 702 22.55 -6.49 -26.14
C THR A 702 21.72 -5.58 -25.26
N HIS A 703 20.85 -6.13 -24.40
CA HIS A 703 19.92 -5.28 -23.65
C HIS A 703 20.60 -4.34 -22.63
N GLY A 704 21.52 -4.83 -21.79
CA GLY A 704 22.19 -3.99 -20.77
C GLY A 704 23.60 -3.52 -21.17
N GLY A 705 24.49 -4.46 -21.47
CA GLY A 705 25.88 -4.17 -21.85
C GLY A 705 26.83 -5.33 -21.55
N ILE A 706 28.05 -5.30 -22.11
CA ILE A 706 29.05 -6.36 -21.91
C ILE A 706 30.00 -5.97 -20.77
N SER A 707 29.94 -6.74 -19.69
CA SER A 707 30.78 -6.54 -18.51
C SER A 707 32.22 -7.04 -18.71
N PRO A 708 33.19 -6.58 -17.88
CA PRO A 708 34.54 -7.11 -17.86
C PRO A 708 34.59 -8.63 -17.62
N GLN A 709 33.67 -9.14 -16.81
CA GLN A 709 33.51 -10.55 -16.47
C GLN A 709 33.16 -11.36 -17.72
N VAL A 710 32.18 -10.88 -18.50
CA VAL A 710 31.79 -11.52 -19.76
C VAL A 710 32.93 -11.44 -20.80
N ASN A 711 33.61 -10.30 -20.91
CA ASN A 711 34.78 -10.16 -21.80
C ASN A 711 35.91 -11.16 -21.45
N ARG A 712 36.16 -11.42 -20.16
CA ARG A 712 37.18 -12.38 -19.73
C ARG A 712 36.89 -13.81 -20.15
N LEU A 713 35.63 -14.16 -20.41
CA LEU A 713 35.26 -15.49 -20.90
C LEU A 713 35.79 -15.74 -22.32
N LYS A 714 35.97 -14.68 -23.13
CA LYS A 714 36.41 -14.74 -24.54
C LYS A 714 35.64 -15.78 -25.37
N LEU A 715 34.35 -15.93 -25.08
CA LEU A 715 33.49 -16.90 -25.76
C LEU A 715 32.94 -16.31 -27.06
N PRO A 716 32.81 -17.13 -28.12
CA PRO A 716 32.03 -16.73 -29.29
C PRO A 716 30.59 -16.40 -28.88
N ILE A 717 30.00 -15.37 -29.52
CA ILE A 717 28.60 -14.94 -29.27
C ILE A 717 27.63 -16.12 -29.34
N LYS A 718 27.79 -17.00 -30.33
CA LYS A 718 26.98 -18.21 -30.47
C LYS A 718 27.02 -19.08 -29.21
N LYS A 719 28.20 -19.30 -28.61
CA LYS A 719 28.31 -20.11 -27.38
C LYS A 719 27.61 -19.43 -26.20
N ILE A 720 27.67 -18.10 -26.08
CA ILE A 720 26.95 -17.36 -25.04
C ILE A 720 25.44 -17.56 -25.19
N ASN A 721 24.91 -17.39 -26.41
CA ASN A 721 23.49 -17.63 -26.69
C ASN A 721 23.07 -19.09 -26.52
N ASP A 722 23.88 -20.07 -26.96
CA ASP A 722 23.61 -21.50 -26.80
C ASP A 722 23.51 -21.90 -25.30
N LEU A 723 24.38 -21.33 -24.46
CA LEU A 723 24.34 -21.54 -23.01
C LEU A 723 23.06 -20.96 -22.39
N HIS A 724 22.69 -19.75 -22.80
CA HIS A 724 21.47 -19.11 -22.31
C HIS A 724 20.20 -19.82 -22.80
N PHE A 725 20.18 -20.27 -24.06
CA PHE A 725 19.12 -21.10 -24.63
C PHE A 725 18.93 -22.38 -23.81
N SER A 726 20.02 -23.06 -23.48
CA SER A 726 20.00 -24.28 -22.66
C SER A 726 19.44 -24.02 -21.26
N TYR A 727 19.80 -22.89 -20.65
CA TYR A 727 19.29 -22.45 -19.35
C TYR A 727 17.77 -22.23 -19.38
N LEU A 728 17.26 -21.46 -20.34
CA LEU A 728 15.82 -21.18 -20.44
C LEU A 728 14.97 -22.42 -20.74
N ASN A 729 15.56 -23.42 -21.39
CA ASN A 729 14.93 -24.71 -21.68
C ASN A 729 15.19 -25.79 -20.62
N LYS A 730 15.84 -25.44 -19.50
CA LYS A 730 16.16 -26.36 -18.39
C LYS A 730 16.95 -27.60 -18.84
N ALA A 731 17.81 -27.46 -19.85
CA ALA A 731 18.64 -28.55 -20.34
C ALA A 731 19.79 -28.88 -19.36
N THR A 732 20.17 -30.15 -19.28
CA THR A 732 21.33 -30.59 -18.49
C THR A 732 22.62 -30.07 -19.13
N MET A 733 23.54 -29.54 -18.31
CA MET A 733 24.81 -28.98 -18.77
C MET A 733 25.99 -29.62 -18.03
N ASN A 734 27.15 -29.67 -18.67
CA ASN A 734 28.39 -30.09 -18.00
C ASN A 734 28.85 -29.02 -16.99
N THR A 735 29.65 -29.43 -16.00
CA THR A 735 30.10 -28.56 -14.90
C THR A 735 30.77 -27.27 -15.37
N LYS A 736 31.59 -27.34 -16.43
CA LYS A 736 32.30 -26.17 -16.98
C LYS A 736 31.32 -25.14 -17.53
N ASP A 737 30.37 -25.60 -18.34
CA ASP A 737 29.33 -24.76 -18.92
C ASP A 737 28.40 -24.17 -17.85
N SER A 738 28.09 -24.92 -16.78
CA SER A 738 27.31 -24.42 -15.64
C SER A 738 28.02 -23.27 -14.90
N ILE A 739 29.34 -23.35 -14.69
CA ILE A 739 30.12 -22.28 -14.05
C ILE A 739 30.13 -21.02 -14.91
N ILE A 740 30.32 -21.18 -16.23
CA ILE A 740 30.28 -20.07 -17.18
C ILE A 740 28.90 -19.41 -17.18
N LEU A 741 27.84 -20.22 -17.20
CA LEU A 741 26.45 -19.76 -17.19
C LEU A 741 26.17 -18.84 -16.00
N GLN A 742 26.74 -19.12 -14.81
CA GLN A 742 26.57 -18.25 -13.64
C GLN A 742 27.01 -16.82 -13.91
N THR A 743 28.02 -16.58 -14.75
CA THR A 743 28.40 -15.22 -15.16
C THR A 743 27.39 -14.63 -16.16
N ILE A 744 26.92 -15.42 -17.11
CA ILE A 744 25.98 -14.99 -18.16
C ILE A 744 24.61 -14.62 -17.57
N ILE A 745 24.19 -15.23 -16.46
CA ILE A 745 22.87 -14.99 -15.84
C ILE A 745 22.88 -14.11 -14.59
N ASN A 746 24.06 -13.67 -14.15
CA ASN A 746 24.20 -12.90 -12.92
C ASN A 746 23.62 -11.49 -13.08
N SER A 747 22.74 -11.10 -12.15
CA SER A 747 22.01 -9.83 -12.19
C SER A 747 22.85 -8.55 -12.05
N LYS A 748 24.18 -8.65 -11.90
CA LYS A 748 25.10 -7.50 -11.89
C LYS A 748 26.00 -7.43 -13.12
N VAL A 749 26.22 -8.55 -13.82
CA VAL A 749 27.27 -8.63 -14.85
C VAL A 749 26.80 -9.25 -16.16
N SER A 750 25.59 -9.79 -16.22
CA SER A 750 25.03 -10.40 -17.42
C SER A 750 24.83 -9.37 -18.54
N PRO A 751 24.85 -9.81 -19.81
CA PRO A 751 24.59 -8.96 -20.98
C PRO A 751 23.28 -8.15 -20.93
N TYR A 752 22.28 -8.63 -20.18
CA TYR A 752 20.96 -8.02 -20.02
C TYR A 752 20.73 -7.34 -18.66
N TRP A 753 21.75 -7.13 -17.81
CA TRP A 753 21.62 -6.36 -16.55
C TRP A 753 22.71 -5.30 -16.33
N TYR A 754 23.81 -5.34 -17.08
CA TYR A 754 24.97 -4.50 -16.80
C TYR A 754 24.69 -3.02 -17.11
N ARG A 755 24.93 -2.11 -16.15
CA ARG A 755 24.57 -0.68 -16.25
C ARG A 755 25.75 0.29 -16.19
N GLU A 756 26.96 -0.20 -15.94
CA GLU A 756 28.11 0.66 -15.60
C GLU A 756 28.56 1.57 -16.77
N TYR A 757 28.04 1.39 -17.98
CA TYR A 757 28.26 2.34 -19.08
C TYR A 757 27.70 3.73 -18.80
N TYR A 758 26.77 3.89 -17.86
CA TYR A 758 26.02 5.13 -17.62
C TYR A 758 26.13 5.69 -16.20
N THR A 759 26.98 5.12 -15.34
CA THR A 759 27.11 5.56 -13.95
C THR A 759 27.82 6.92 -13.84
N THR A 760 27.22 7.86 -13.12
CA THR A 760 27.79 9.19 -12.85
C THR A 760 28.90 9.13 -11.79
N GLY A 761 30.07 9.73 -12.04
CA GLY A 761 31.14 9.88 -11.02
C GLY A 761 32.52 9.29 -11.36
N ASN A 762 32.84 9.03 -12.63
CA ASN A 762 34.17 8.59 -13.12
C ASN A 762 34.70 7.25 -12.58
N THR A 763 33.85 6.35 -12.09
CA THR A 763 34.28 5.01 -11.61
C THR A 763 34.38 3.95 -12.72
N PHE A 764 33.70 4.14 -13.86
CA PHE A 764 33.76 3.20 -14.98
C PHE A 764 35.04 3.39 -15.80
N ASN A 765 35.68 2.27 -16.18
CA ASN A 765 36.86 2.26 -17.04
C ASN A 765 36.45 2.04 -18.52
N PRO A 766 36.55 3.06 -19.41
CA PRO A 766 36.12 2.94 -20.81
C PRO A 766 36.88 1.87 -21.61
N LYS A 767 38.07 1.43 -21.17
CA LYS A 767 38.82 0.34 -21.82
C LYS A 767 38.03 -0.98 -21.88
N VAL A 768 37.02 -1.14 -21.03
CA VAL A 768 36.10 -2.28 -21.09
C VAL A 768 35.35 -2.30 -22.42
N ILE A 769 34.90 -1.15 -22.91
CA ILE A 769 34.23 -1.01 -24.20
C ILE A 769 35.20 -1.39 -25.32
N ASP A 770 36.42 -0.84 -25.31
CA ASP A 770 37.44 -1.16 -26.31
C ASP A 770 37.76 -2.66 -26.35
N THR A 771 37.81 -3.30 -25.18
CA THR A 771 38.01 -4.76 -25.08
C THR A 771 36.86 -5.52 -25.72
N THR A 772 35.60 -5.09 -25.50
CA THR A 772 34.42 -5.69 -26.14
C THR A 772 34.49 -5.55 -27.66
N LEU A 773 34.74 -4.32 -28.14
CA LEU A 773 34.82 -4.01 -29.57
C LEU A 773 35.90 -4.85 -30.28
N GLN A 774 37.09 -4.96 -29.67
CA GLN A 774 38.19 -5.79 -30.19
C GLN A 774 37.86 -7.29 -30.14
N THR A 775 37.26 -7.77 -29.05
CA THR A 775 36.95 -9.20 -28.87
C THR A 775 35.95 -9.69 -29.92
N TYR A 776 34.92 -8.89 -30.19
CA TYR A 776 33.85 -9.26 -31.12
C TYR A 776 34.00 -8.65 -32.52
N LYS A 777 35.08 -7.88 -32.76
CA LYS A 777 35.41 -7.24 -34.04
C LYS A 777 34.28 -6.36 -34.58
N VAL A 778 33.72 -5.53 -33.70
CA VAL A 778 32.63 -4.59 -33.97
C VAL A 778 33.09 -3.16 -33.69
N SER A 779 32.39 -2.19 -34.26
CA SER A 779 32.66 -0.76 -34.07
C SER A 779 31.81 -0.16 -32.94
N ARG A 780 30.64 -0.77 -32.65
CA ARG A 780 29.62 -0.19 -31.78
C ARG A 780 28.92 -1.21 -30.90
N ILE A 781 28.49 -0.77 -29.72
CA ILE A 781 27.58 -1.49 -28.83
C ILE A 781 26.26 -0.70 -28.74
N ILE A 782 25.14 -1.36 -28.97
CA ILE A 782 23.79 -0.77 -28.85
C ILE A 782 23.07 -1.46 -27.70
N THR A 783 22.52 -0.68 -26.78
CA THR A 783 21.86 -1.15 -25.56
C THR A 783 20.55 -0.43 -25.27
N GLY A 784 19.80 -0.95 -24.29
CA GLY A 784 18.66 -0.32 -23.63
C GLY A 784 18.87 -0.32 -22.10
N HIS A 785 17.87 -0.79 -21.35
CA HIS A 785 17.87 -1.11 -19.90
C HIS A 785 18.02 0.06 -18.93
N THR A 786 18.88 1.01 -19.27
CA THR A 786 19.19 2.19 -18.45
C THR A 786 18.62 3.43 -19.09
N ILE A 787 17.52 3.91 -18.52
CA ILE A 787 16.83 5.10 -18.98
C ILE A 787 17.82 6.28 -19.08
N VAL A 788 17.97 6.78 -20.29
CA VAL A 788 18.68 8.02 -20.62
C VAL A 788 17.67 9.11 -21.02
N PRO A 789 18.00 10.40 -20.87
CA PRO A 789 17.09 11.47 -21.28
C PRO A 789 16.75 11.40 -22.78
N ASP A 790 17.74 11.09 -23.60
CA ASP A 790 17.69 11.17 -25.06
C ASP A 790 18.57 10.06 -25.67
N VAL A 791 18.24 9.60 -26.89
CA VAL A 791 19.15 8.73 -27.65
C VAL A 791 20.37 9.53 -28.09
N ILE A 792 21.52 9.28 -27.45
CA ILE A 792 22.78 9.97 -27.75
C ILE A 792 23.95 9.00 -27.87
N SER A 793 25.02 9.51 -28.50
CA SER A 793 26.30 8.83 -28.67
C SER A 793 27.16 8.96 -27.41
N TYR A 794 27.65 7.83 -26.90
CA TYR A 794 28.59 7.76 -25.78
C TYR A 794 29.96 7.26 -26.24
N TYR A 795 31.01 7.69 -25.52
CA TYR A 795 32.39 7.24 -25.72
C TYR A 795 32.90 7.41 -27.17
N GLY A 796 32.48 8.50 -27.83
CA GLY A 796 32.85 8.81 -29.21
C GLY A 796 32.21 7.86 -30.24
N GLY A 797 30.91 7.60 -30.14
CA GLY A 797 30.18 6.76 -31.10
C GLY A 797 30.22 5.26 -30.84
N LYS A 798 30.96 4.83 -29.81
CA LYS A 798 31.18 3.41 -29.49
C LYS A 798 29.99 2.77 -28.79
N VAL A 799 29.19 3.54 -28.05
CA VAL A 799 28.01 3.03 -27.35
C VAL A 799 26.82 3.94 -27.62
N ILE A 800 25.66 3.34 -27.91
CA ILE A 800 24.39 4.07 -28.04
C ILE A 800 23.34 3.36 -27.20
N ASN A 801 22.59 4.14 -26.42
CA ASN A 801 21.50 3.65 -25.61
C ASN A 801 20.17 4.08 -26.24
N THR A 802 19.21 3.16 -26.33
CA THR A 802 17.87 3.38 -26.90
C THR A 802 16.75 3.38 -25.86
N ASP A 803 17.05 3.20 -24.58
CA ASP A 803 16.05 3.27 -23.50
C ASP A 803 15.84 4.72 -23.07
N THR A 804 14.72 5.31 -23.50
CA THR A 804 14.30 6.66 -23.09
C THR A 804 13.10 6.60 -22.16
N HIS A 805 12.58 7.75 -21.72
CA HIS A 805 11.40 7.79 -20.85
C HIS A 805 10.09 7.44 -21.59
N HIS A 806 9.98 6.20 -22.09
CA HIS A 806 8.84 5.70 -22.86
C HIS A 806 7.51 5.85 -22.09
N ALA A 807 7.54 5.67 -20.77
CA ALA A 807 6.38 5.80 -19.90
C ALA A 807 5.82 7.24 -19.78
N SER A 808 6.64 8.28 -19.98
CA SER A 808 6.18 9.68 -20.02
C SER A 808 5.75 10.15 -21.41
N GLY A 809 5.95 9.32 -22.44
CA GLY A 809 5.67 9.65 -23.84
C GLY A 809 6.88 10.16 -24.63
N ASP A 810 8.04 10.31 -23.97
CA ASP A 810 9.29 10.78 -24.58
C ASP A 810 10.04 9.60 -25.24
N SER A 811 9.34 8.93 -26.17
CA SER A 811 9.84 7.72 -26.83
C SER A 811 10.69 8.04 -28.03
N GLU A 812 11.87 7.42 -28.06
CA GLU A 812 12.86 7.61 -29.12
C GLU A 812 13.45 6.27 -29.56
N GLY A 813 14.21 6.32 -30.66
CA GLY A 813 14.93 5.18 -31.18
C GLY A 813 16.17 5.61 -31.93
N LEU A 814 16.93 4.60 -32.38
CA LEU A 814 18.09 4.80 -33.23
C LEU A 814 17.79 4.29 -34.65
N MET A 815 17.89 5.18 -35.63
CA MET A 815 17.89 4.80 -37.05
C MET A 815 19.32 4.83 -37.57
N ILE A 816 19.77 3.73 -38.16
CA ILE A 816 21.03 3.66 -38.90
C ILE A 816 20.66 3.56 -40.38
N GLU A 817 21.12 4.50 -41.20
CA GLU A 817 20.81 4.55 -42.64
C GLU A 817 22.09 4.93 -43.40
N ASN A 818 22.58 4.03 -44.26
CA ASN A 818 23.80 4.20 -45.05
C ASN A 818 25.03 4.60 -44.20
N GLY A 819 25.16 4.00 -43.01
CA GLY A 819 26.26 4.26 -42.07
C GLY A 819 26.10 5.53 -41.24
N LEU A 820 25.09 6.35 -41.51
CA LEU A 820 24.74 7.51 -40.69
C LEU A 820 23.79 7.11 -39.57
N LEU A 821 23.92 7.77 -38.43
CA LEU A 821 23.15 7.48 -37.24
C LEU A 821 22.21 8.63 -36.94
N TYR A 822 20.95 8.31 -36.69
CA TYR A 822 19.94 9.29 -36.39
C TYR A 822 19.22 8.91 -35.10
N ARG A 823 19.07 9.89 -34.20
CA ARG A 823 18.02 9.85 -33.18
C ARG A 823 16.70 10.07 -33.89
N VAL A 824 15.72 9.22 -33.60
CA VAL A 824 14.38 9.32 -34.16
C VAL A 824 13.34 9.41 -33.06
N MET A 825 12.36 10.28 -33.23
CA MET A 825 11.35 10.57 -32.22
C MET A 825 10.00 9.96 -32.61
N LEU A 826 9.10 9.77 -31.63
CA LEU A 826 7.79 9.17 -31.86
C LEU A 826 6.97 9.86 -32.95
N ASN A 827 7.11 11.17 -33.14
CA ASN A 827 6.37 11.96 -34.13
C ASN A 827 6.86 11.78 -35.58
N GLY A 828 7.87 10.96 -35.83
CA GLY A 828 8.46 10.74 -37.16
C GLY A 828 9.66 11.63 -37.49
N ASN A 829 10.01 12.58 -36.61
CA ASN A 829 11.20 13.41 -36.81
C ASN A 829 12.48 12.58 -36.66
N LYS A 830 13.54 13.01 -37.37
CA LYS A 830 14.87 12.41 -37.31
C LYS A 830 15.96 13.49 -37.20
N GLU A 831 16.95 13.25 -36.36
CA GLU A 831 18.10 14.14 -36.11
C GLU A 831 19.40 13.36 -36.21
N LEU A 832 20.39 13.89 -36.92
CA LEU A 832 21.69 13.22 -37.08
C LEU A 832 22.46 13.25 -35.76
N LEU A 833 22.98 12.10 -35.34
CA LEU A 833 23.85 12.00 -34.18
C LEU A 833 25.30 12.40 -34.54
N PRO A 834 26.00 13.12 -33.64
CA PRO A 834 27.37 13.56 -33.85
C PRO A 834 28.40 12.41 -33.79
#